data_AF-B9RUL1-F1
#
_entry.id   AF-B9RUL1-F1
#
_cell.length_a   1.000
_cell.length_b   1.000
_cell.length_c   1.000
_cell.angle_alpha   90.00
_cell.angle_beta   90.00
_cell.angle_gamma   90.00
#
_symmetry.space_group_name_H-M   'P 1'
#
loop_
_entity.id
_entity.type
_entity.pdbx_description
1 polymer ?
#
loop_
_entity_poly.entity_id
_entity_poly.type
_entity_poly.pdbx_seq_one_letter_code
_entity_poly.pdbx_strand_id
1 'polypeptide(L)'
;MEEEGGEMEKKIKIGVCVMEKKVLSAPMGQIMDRLQAFGEFEIIHFGDKVIAEDPIESWPICDCLIAFYSSGYPLEKAEAYAALRKPFLVNELEPQHLLHDRRKVYQRLEMYGIPVPRYALVNREFPYQELDYFSEEEDFVEVHGNRFWKPFVEKPIDGDNHSIMIYYPSSAGGGMKELFRKVGNRSSEFHPEVRRVRREGSYIYEEFMPTGGTDVKVYTVGPEYAHAEARKSPVVDGVVMRNPDGKEVRYPVLLTPNEKQMAREVCIAFRQAVCGFDLLRCEGRSYVCDVNGWSFVKNSYKYYDDAACVLRKMFLDAKAPHLSSTIPPTLPWKINEPVQPSEGLTRQGSGIIGTFGQSEELRCVITVMRHGDRTPKQKVKLKVTEEKLLNLMLKYNGGRPRSETKLKSAIQLQDLLDATRILVPRIRPGRESDSEAEDIEHAEKLRQVKAVLEEGGHFSGIYRKVQLKPLKWVKIPKSTGEAEEERPVEALMVLKYGGVLTHAGRKQAEELGRYFRNNMYPGEGTGLLRLHSTYRHDLKIYSSDEGRVQMSAAAFAKGLLDLEGQLTPILVSLVSKDSSMLDGLDNASSEMEEAKARLNEIITSSTKAANSNESPEFPWMTDGAGLPPNASELLPELVKLTKKVTEQVRLLAKDEDEELTETSSYNVIPPYDQAKALGKINIDVDRIAAGLPCGSEGFLLMYARWRKLERDLYNERKDRFDITQIPDVYDSCKYDLLHNAHLNLEGLDELFKVAQLLADGVIPNEYGINPKQKLKIGSKIARRLLGKILIDLRNTREEAISVAELKSNQDQHSTSTKNEKEDADYQSKLFIKNEDTRRTSTSEISTDHDDDDDKETKYRLDPKYANVKTPERHVRTRLYFTSESHIHSLVNVLRYCNLDESLQEEDSLVCHNALERLHKTKELDYMSYIVLRMFENTEVPLEDPKRYRIEMTYSRGADLSPLEKNDSEANSLHQEHTLPIMGPERLQEVGSYLTLEKMETMIRPFAMPAEDFPPPSTPAGFSGYFSKSAAVLERLVNLWPFHKHDKHASANGK
;
A
#
# COMPACT_ATOMS: atom_id res chain seq x y z
N MET A 1 15.29 -5.23 -61.86
CA MET A 1 13.96 -4.62 -62.03
C MET A 1 13.00 -5.77 -62.25
N GLU A 2 12.38 -6.22 -61.17
CA GLU A 2 11.09 -6.91 -61.15
C GLU A 2 10.57 -6.66 -59.72
N GLU A 3 9.54 -5.83 -59.63
CA GLU A 3 8.84 -5.48 -58.42
C GLU A 3 7.99 -6.68 -58.00
N GLU A 4 8.42 -7.42 -56.97
CA GLU A 4 7.52 -8.29 -56.23
C GLU A 4 6.63 -7.41 -55.35
N GLY A 5 5.43 -7.12 -55.86
CA GLY A 5 4.37 -6.46 -55.11
C GLY A 5 3.99 -7.28 -53.88
N GLY A 6 4.36 -6.79 -52.70
CA GLY A 6 3.93 -7.36 -51.44
C GLY A 6 2.40 -7.31 -51.32
N GLU A 7 1.77 -8.45 -51.09
CA GLU A 7 0.39 -8.52 -50.61
C GLU A 7 0.31 -7.68 -49.32
N MET A 8 -0.38 -6.55 -49.35
CA MET A 8 -0.72 -5.84 -48.12
C MET A 8 -1.58 -6.77 -47.27
N GLU A 9 -1.08 -7.17 -46.10
CA GLU A 9 -1.87 -7.91 -45.10
C GLU A 9 -3.22 -7.21 -44.88
N LYS A 10 -4.31 -7.96 -45.07
CA LYS A 10 -5.67 -7.44 -44.93
C LYS A 10 -5.94 -7.09 -43.46
N LYS A 11 -6.02 -5.79 -43.16
CA LYS A 11 -6.32 -5.28 -41.81
C LYS A 11 -7.71 -5.70 -41.33
N ILE A 12 -7.83 -5.94 -40.02
CA ILE A 12 -9.11 -6.24 -39.35
C ILE A 12 -9.88 -4.93 -39.16
N LYS A 13 -11.11 -4.86 -39.67
CA LYS A 13 -11.95 -3.67 -39.61
C LYS A 13 -12.74 -3.61 -38.31
N ILE A 14 -12.51 -2.58 -37.49
CA ILE A 14 -13.25 -2.29 -36.27
C ILE A 14 -14.27 -1.19 -36.56
N GLY A 15 -15.55 -1.53 -36.58
CA GLY A 15 -16.65 -0.58 -36.69
C GLY A 15 -16.97 0.05 -35.34
N VAL A 16 -16.94 1.38 -35.26
CA VAL A 16 -17.37 2.16 -34.09
C VAL A 16 -18.73 2.78 -34.42
N CYS A 17 -19.79 2.09 -33.99
CA CYS A 17 -21.19 2.42 -34.26
C CYS A 17 -21.83 3.01 -33.00
N VAL A 18 -21.48 4.26 -32.68
CA VAL A 18 -22.04 5.00 -31.54
C VAL A 18 -22.22 6.47 -31.90
N MET A 19 -23.06 7.17 -31.15
CA MET A 19 -23.31 8.60 -31.35
C MET A 19 -22.00 9.40 -31.26
N GLU A 20 -21.84 10.43 -32.08
CA GLU A 20 -20.61 11.20 -32.30
C GLU A 20 -20.06 11.81 -31.01
N LYS A 21 -20.96 12.28 -30.13
CA LYS A 21 -20.61 12.76 -28.77
C LYS A 21 -19.81 11.73 -27.95
N LYS A 22 -20.03 10.43 -28.17
CA LYS A 22 -19.30 9.34 -27.49
C LYS A 22 -18.00 9.01 -28.22
N VAL A 23 -18.00 9.05 -29.55
CA VAL A 23 -16.80 8.88 -30.38
C VAL A 23 -15.74 9.92 -30.03
N LEU A 24 -16.12 11.20 -29.95
CA LEU A 24 -15.24 12.33 -29.67
C LEU A 24 -14.80 12.45 -28.19
N SER A 25 -15.15 11.46 -27.35
CA SER A 25 -14.74 11.49 -25.96
C SER A 25 -13.24 11.19 -25.84
N ALA A 26 -12.53 11.95 -25.00
CA ALA A 26 -11.08 11.78 -24.82
C ALA A 26 -10.65 10.33 -24.51
N PRO A 27 -11.36 9.55 -23.65
CA PRO A 27 -11.02 8.14 -23.44
C PRO A 27 -11.13 7.28 -24.70
N MET A 28 -12.16 7.50 -25.51
CA MET A 28 -12.36 6.75 -26.75
C MET A 28 -11.21 7.01 -27.73
N GLY A 29 -10.88 8.28 -27.98
CA GLY A 29 -9.75 8.65 -28.85
C GLY A 29 -8.45 8.01 -28.40
N GLN A 30 -8.10 8.12 -27.10
CA GLN A 30 -6.87 7.55 -26.56
C GLN A 30 -6.76 6.02 -26.76
N ILE A 31 -7.86 5.27 -26.64
CA ILE A 31 -7.88 3.82 -26.84
C ILE A 31 -7.84 3.46 -28.33
N MET A 32 -8.58 4.19 -29.17
CA MET A 32 -8.60 3.97 -30.62
C MET A 32 -7.24 4.27 -31.26
N ASP A 33 -6.59 5.37 -30.87
CA ASP A 33 -5.23 5.72 -31.35
C ASP A 33 -4.22 4.61 -31.05
N ARG A 34 -4.32 3.99 -29.86
CA ARG A 34 -3.48 2.86 -29.44
C ARG A 34 -3.78 1.59 -30.24
N LEU A 35 -5.05 1.26 -30.46
CA LEU A 35 -5.44 0.14 -31.29
C LEU A 35 -4.90 0.31 -32.72
N GLN A 36 -5.01 1.50 -33.30
CA GLN A 36 -4.49 1.81 -34.63
C GLN A 36 -2.94 1.74 -34.67
N ALA A 37 -2.26 2.17 -33.60
CA ALA A 37 -0.80 2.16 -33.50
C ALA A 37 -0.18 0.75 -33.52
N PHE A 38 -0.93 -0.32 -33.22
CA PHE A 38 -0.42 -1.68 -33.38
C PHE A 38 -0.29 -2.12 -34.85
N GLY A 39 -1.02 -1.47 -35.77
CA GLY A 39 -0.89 -1.66 -37.21
C GLY A 39 -1.82 -2.70 -37.84
N GLU A 40 -2.40 -3.62 -37.07
CA GLU A 40 -3.25 -4.71 -37.59
C GLU A 40 -4.71 -4.27 -37.85
N PHE A 41 -5.12 -3.13 -37.31
CA PHE A 41 -6.51 -2.68 -37.31
C PHE A 41 -6.77 -1.47 -38.21
N GLU A 42 -7.95 -1.44 -38.83
CA GLU A 42 -8.54 -0.27 -39.50
C GLU A 42 -9.80 0.14 -38.72
N ILE A 43 -9.84 1.38 -38.22
CA ILE A 43 -10.97 1.88 -37.41
C ILE A 43 -11.93 2.65 -38.31
N ILE A 44 -13.21 2.27 -38.29
CA ILE A 44 -14.26 2.85 -39.13
C ILE A 44 -15.35 3.44 -38.24
N HIS A 45 -15.51 4.76 -38.29
CA HIS A 45 -16.57 5.46 -37.57
C HIS A 45 -17.81 5.56 -38.46
N PHE A 46 -18.97 5.11 -37.97
CA PHE A 46 -20.19 5.08 -38.79
C PHE A 46 -20.79 6.49 -38.95
N GLY A 47 -20.73 7.31 -37.91
CA GLY A 47 -21.27 8.68 -37.90
C GLY A 47 -22.79 8.75 -37.67
N ASP A 48 -23.25 9.88 -37.09
CA ASP A 48 -24.63 10.02 -36.62
C ASP A 48 -25.67 9.90 -37.74
N LYS A 49 -25.38 10.47 -38.91
CA LYS A 49 -26.27 10.40 -40.07
C LYS A 49 -26.52 8.94 -40.50
N VAL A 50 -25.46 8.15 -40.61
CA VAL A 50 -25.58 6.73 -41.01
C VAL A 50 -26.38 5.96 -39.96
N ILE A 51 -26.05 6.14 -38.69
CA ILE A 51 -26.69 5.44 -37.57
C ILE A 51 -28.20 5.80 -37.49
N ALA A 52 -28.54 7.08 -37.58
CA ALA A 52 -29.91 7.55 -37.43
C ALA A 52 -30.75 7.34 -38.70
N GLU A 53 -30.26 7.78 -39.86
CA GLU A 53 -31.07 7.96 -41.07
C GLU A 53 -30.92 6.80 -42.07
N ASP A 54 -29.70 6.32 -42.30
CA ASP A 54 -29.43 5.38 -43.39
C ASP A 54 -29.92 3.95 -43.06
N PRO A 55 -30.36 3.17 -44.06
CA PRO A 55 -30.74 1.77 -43.89
C PRO A 55 -29.51 0.90 -43.54
N ILE A 56 -29.71 -0.15 -42.73
CA ILE A 56 -28.61 -0.97 -42.19
C ILE A 56 -27.78 -1.69 -43.27
N GLU A 57 -28.36 -1.90 -44.45
CA GLU A 57 -27.69 -2.51 -45.59
C GLU A 57 -26.59 -1.61 -46.17
N SER A 58 -26.72 -0.29 -46.04
CA SER A 58 -25.73 0.68 -46.51
C SER A 58 -24.68 1.06 -45.46
N TRP A 59 -24.79 0.53 -44.24
CA TRP A 59 -23.82 0.79 -43.19
C TRP A 59 -22.44 0.18 -43.54
N PRO A 60 -21.33 0.78 -43.07
CA PRO A 60 -19.98 0.27 -43.33
C PRO A 60 -19.80 -1.17 -42.84
N ILE A 61 -19.14 -2.02 -43.65
CA ILE A 61 -18.85 -3.41 -43.27
C ILE A 61 -17.63 -3.45 -42.35
N CYS A 62 -17.75 -4.15 -41.23
CA CYS A 62 -16.70 -4.36 -40.25
C CYS A 62 -16.60 -5.82 -39.79
N ASP A 63 -15.41 -6.25 -39.38
CA ASP A 63 -15.17 -7.58 -38.81
C ASP A 63 -15.56 -7.62 -37.32
N CYS A 64 -15.26 -6.55 -36.60
CA CYS A 64 -15.57 -6.35 -35.19
C CYS A 64 -16.42 -5.10 -35.02
N LEU A 65 -17.35 -5.09 -34.06
CA LEU A 65 -18.25 -3.96 -33.80
C LEU A 65 -18.18 -3.53 -32.33
N ILE A 66 -17.93 -2.24 -32.14
CA ILE A 66 -18.13 -1.51 -30.89
C ILE A 66 -19.43 -0.72 -31.04
N ALA A 67 -20.45 -1.13 -30.31
CA ALA A 67 -21.76 -0.49 -30.31
C ALA A 67 -22.35 -0.56 -28.90
N PHE A 68 -22.88 0.58 -28.43
CA PHE A 68 -23.52 0.67 -27.12
C PHE A 68 -24.53 1.81 -27.08
N TYR A 69 -25.59 1.60 -26.30
CA TYR A 69 -26.66 2.57 -26.14
C TYR A 69 -26.16 3.87 -25.50
N SER A 70 -26.70 4.97 -25.99
CA SER A 70 -26.70 6.26 -25.32
C SER A 70 -27.97 7.01 -25.72
N SER A 71 -28.33 8.06 -24.98
CA SER A 71 -29.54 8.84 -25.29
C SER A 71 -29.59 9.25 -26.77
N GLY A 72 -30.66 8.83 -27.46
CA GLY A 72 -30.87 9.05 -28.90
C GLY A 72 -30.32 7.96 -29.84
N TYR A 73 -29.68 6.91 -29.32
CA TYR A 73 -29.10 5.83 -30.12
C TYR A 73 -30.14 4.76 -30.51
N PRO A 74 -30.27 4.39 -31.79
CA PRO A 74 -31.24 3.39 -32.25
C PRO A 74 -30.70 1.96 -32.06
N LEU A 75 -30.82 1.43 -30.84
CA LEU A 75 -30.29 0.10 -30.48
C LEU A 75 -30.85 -1.02 -31.37
N GLU A 76 -32.15 -0.99 -31.67
CA GLU A 76 -32.81 -1.98 -32.55
C GLU A 76 -32.21 -2.01 -33.97
N LYS A 77 -31.79 -0.86 -34.52
CA LYS A 77 -31.09 -0.81 -35.83
C LYS A 77 -29.72 -1.47 -35.73
N ALA A 78 -28.99 -1.23 -34.64
CA ALA A 78 -27.69 -1.85 -34.42
C ALA A 78 -27.81 -3.38 -34.27
N GLU A 79 -28.85 -3.87 -33.59
CA GLU A 79 -29.17 -5.30 -33.49
C GLU A 79 -29.46 -5.92 -34.85
N ALA A 80 -30.30 -5.25 -35.65
CA ALA A 80 -30.60 -5.70 -37.00
C ALA A 80 -29.35 -5.72 -37.90
N TYR A 81 -28.48 -4.71 -37.79
CA TYR A 81 -27.18 -4.68 -38.47
C TYR A 81 -26.28 -5.85 -38.02
N ALA A 82 -26.18 -6.11 -36.70
CA ALA A 82 -25.39 -7.21 -36.16
C ALA A 82 -25.92 -8.57 -36.63
N ALA A 83 -27.23 -8.77 -36.69
CA ALA A 83 -27.86 -9.97 -37.24
C ALA A 83 -27.56 -10.15 -38.74
N LEU A 84 -27.56 -9.05 -39.51
CA LEU A 84 -27.28 -9.05 -40.95
C LEU A 84 -25.81 -9.34 -41.26
N ARG A 85 -24.88 -8.64 -40.58
CA ARG A 85 -23.44 -8.65 -40.91
C ARG A 85 -22.60 -9.59 -40.06
N LYS A 86 -23.12 -10.07 -38.93
CA LYS A 86 -22.47 -11.00 -37.98
C LYS A 86 -21.04 -10.60 -37.59
N PRO A 87 -20.77 -9.32 -37.22
CA PRO A 87 -19.46 -8.93 -36.70
C PRO A 87 -19.22 -9.56 -35.32
N PHE A 88 -17.96 -9.62 -34.89
CA PHE A 88 -17.65 -9.90 -33.48
C PHE A 88 -18.08 -8.70 -32.63
N LEU A 89 -18.95 -8.93 -31.64
CA LEU A 89 -19.46 -7.87 -30.75
C LEU A 89 -18.57 -7.76 -29.50
N VAL A 90 -18.06 -6.57 -29.20
CA VAL A 90 -17.36 -6.33 -27.92
C VAL A 90 -18.34 -6.39 -26.75
N ASN A 91 -19.48 -5.74 -26.90
CA ASN A 91 -20.60 -5.83 -25.98
C ASN A 91 -21.80 -6.36 -26.76
N GLU A 92 -22.49 -7.36 -26.21
CA GLU A 92 -23.75 -7.83 -26.77
C GLU A 92 -24.79 -6.70 -26.72
N LEU A 93 -25.66 -6.63 -27.74
CA LEU A 93 -26.60 -5.53 -27.92
C LEU A 93 -27.90 -5.73 -27.13
N GLU A 94 -28.52 -6.90 -27.24
CA GLU A 94 -29.81 -7.20 -26.57
C GLU A 94 -29.75 -7.01 -25.04
N PRO A 95 -28.70 -7.47 -24.32
CA PRO A 95 -28.62 -7.28 -22.86
C PRO A 95 -28.56 -5.81 -22.43
N GLN A 96 -28.28 -4.87 -23.32
CA GLN A 96 -28.26 -3.43 -22.98
C GLN A 96 -29.65 -2.92 -22.61
N HIS A 97 -30.72 -3.52 -23.14
CA HIS A 97 -32.09 -3.22 -22.72
C HIS A 97 -32.33 -3.49 -21.22
N LEU A 98 -31.58 -4.42 -20.62
CA LEU A 98 -31.69 -4.75 -19.19
C LEU A 98 -31.19 -3.61 -18.30
N LEU A 99 -30.20 -2.84 -18.76
CA LEU A 99 -29.51 -1.81 -17.98
C LEU A 99 -30.39 -0.60 -17.66
N HIS A 100 -31.49 -0.42 -18.41
CA HIS A 100 -32.44 0.68 -18.21
C HIS A 100 -33.49 0.39 -17.13
N ASP A 101 -33.55 -0.84 -16.59
CA ASP A 101 -34.49 -1.23 -15.54
C ASP A 101 -33.73 -1.84 -14.35
N ARG A 102 -33.61 -1.08 -13.26
CA ARG A 102 -32.86 -1.49 -12.06
C ARG A 102 -33.38 -2.81 -11.47
N ARG A 103 -34.67 -3.12 -11.66
CA ARG A 103 -35.27 -4.37 -11.19
C ARG A 103 -34.66 -5.56 -11.94
N LYS A 104 -34.53 -5.44 -13.26
CA LYS A 104 -33.91 -6.45 -14.11
C LYS A 104 -32.42 -6.57 -13.82
N VAL A 105 -31.73 -5.46 -13.57
CA VAL A 105 -30.32 -5.46 -13.15
C VAL A 105 -30.15 -6.26 -11.86
N TYR A 106 -30.93 -5.98 -10.82
CA TYR A 106 -30.82 -6.67 -9.53
C TYR A 106 -31.18 -8.15 -9.64
N GLN A 107 -32.27 -8.47 -10.33
CA GLN A 107 -32.65 -9.85 -10.62
C GLN A 107 -31.53 -10.61 -11.34
N ARG A 108 -30.89 -9.97 -12.33
CA ARG A 108 -29.78 -10.58 -13.08
C ARG A 108 -28.55 -10.81 -12.22
N LEU A 109 -28.22 -9.88 -11.32
CA LEU A 109 -27.11 -10.03 -10.37
C LEU A 109 -27.36 -11.23 -9.43
N GLU A 110 -28.56 -11.31 -8.84
CA GLU A 110 -28.94 -12.41 -7.95
C GLU A 110 -28.93 -13.78 -8.64
N MET A 111 -29.40 -13.85 -9.89
CA MET A 111 -29.36 -15.08 -10.71
C MET A 111 -27.93 -15.64 -10.90
N TYR A 112 -26.91 -14.77 -10.87
CA TYR A 112 -25.50 -15.14 -10.99
C TYR A 112 -24.79 -15.23 -9.63
N GLY A 113 -25.53 -15.16 -8.52
CA GLY A 113 -24.97 -15.23 -7.18
C GLY A 113 -24.13 -14.00 -6.80
N ILE A 114 -24.31 -12.87 -7.49
CA ILE A 114 -23.58 -11.63 -7.19
C ILE A 114 -24.30 -10.89 -6.05
N PRO A 115 -23.63 -10.59 -4.93
CA PRO A 115 -24.27 -9.94 -3.79
C PRO A 115 -24.75 -8.53 -4.12
N VAL A 116 -25.99 -8.22 -3.77
CA VAL A 116 -26.60 -6.89 -3.81
C VAL A 116 -27.09 -6.50 -2.40
N PRO A 117 -27.25 -5.20 -2.09
CA PRO A 117 -27.89 -4.79 -0.85
C PRO A 117 -29.28 -5.41 -0.73
N ARG A 118 -29.70 -5.76 0.48
CA ARG A 118 -31.06 -6.26 0.72
C ARG A 118 -32.05 -5.22 0.22
N TYR A 119 -33.00 -5.64 -0.62
CA TYR A 119 -33.92 -4.72 -1.29
C TYR A 119 -35.34 -5.28 -1.38
N ALA A 120 -36.30 -4.40 -1.65
CA ALA A 120 -37.68 -4.73 -1.99
C ALA A 120 -38.20 -3.81 -3.09
N LEU A 121 -39.08 -4.35 -3.92
CA LEU A 121 -39.68 -3.64 -5.06
C LEU A 121 -41.07 -3.14 -4.71
N VAL A 122 -41.35 -1.89 -5.03
CA VAL A 122 -42.68 -1.30 -4.92
C VAL A 122 -43.10 -0.83 -6.29
N ASN A 123 -44.02 -1.57 -6.90
CA ASN A 123 -44.52 -1.28 -8.24
C ASN A 123 -45.89 -0.62 -8.13
N ARG A 124 -46.01 0.58 -8.71
CA ARG A 124 -47.25 1.34 -8.83
C ARG A 124 -47.61 1.49 -10.30
N GLU A 125 -48.85 1.16 -10.64
CA GLU A 125 -49.41 1.34 -11.98
C GLU A 125 -49.77 2.81 -12.24
N PHE A 126 -50.15 3.54 -11.19
CA PHE A 126 -50.44 4.97 -11.24
C PHE A 126 -49.94 5.69 -9.97
N PRO A 127 -49.68 7.02 -10.06
CA PRO A 127 -49.22 7.81 -8.91
C PRO A 127 -50.15 7.68 -7.69
N TYR A 128 -49.57 7.52 -6.50
CA TYR A 128 -50.28 7.43 -5.22
C TYR A 128 -51.20 6.20 -5.09
N GLN A 129 -50.95 5.13 -5.86
CA GLN A 129 -51.62 3.85 -5.64
C GLN A 129 -51.32 3.33 -4.23
N GLU A 130 -52.39 3.08 -3.46
CA GLU A 130 -52.34 2.37 -2.19
C GLU A 130 -52.10 0.88 -2.45
N LEU A 131 -51.15 0.30 -1.72
CA LEU A 131 -50.69 -1.07 -1.90
C LEU A 131 -50.83 -1.79 -0.55
N ASP A 132 -51.56 -2.89 -0.52
CA ASP A 132 -51.81 -3.70 0.68
C ASP A 132 -50.52 -4.29 1.29
N TYR A 133 -49.50 -4.49 0.46
CA TYR A 133 -48.19 -5.00 0.87
C TYR A 133 -47.17 -3.91 1.24
N PHE A 134 -47.54 -2.62 1.20
CA PHE A 134 -46.65 -1.50 1.52
C PHE A 134 -47.19 -0.68 2.69
N SER A 135 -46.38 -0.49 3.73
CA SER A 135 -46.66 0.47 4.80
C SER A 135 -45.45 1.34 5.12
N GLU A 136 -45.71 2.55 5.61
CA GLU A 136 -44.69 3.51 6.00
C GLU A 136 -44.96 4.01 7.41
N GLU A 137 -43.99 3.80 8.29
CA GLU A 137 -43.96 4.32 9.65
C GLU A 137 -42.93 5.45 9.76
N GLU A 138 -42.77 6.01 10.97
CA GLU A 138 -41.87 7.15 11.19
C GLU A 138 -40.40 6.83 10.82
N ASP A 139 -39.90 5.67 11.25
CA ASP A 139 -38.49 5.28 11.13
C ASP A 139 -38.25 4.04 10.25
N PHE A 140 -39.28 3.52 9.59
CA PHE A 140 -39.12 2.41 8.64
C PHE A 140 -40.21 2.38 7.57
N VAL A 141 -39.91 1.66 6.48
CA VAL A 141 -40.93 1.17 5.53
C VAL A 141 -41.00 -0.34 5.60
N GLU A 142 -42.17 -0.91 5.37
CA GLU A 142 -42.39 -2.35 5.31
C GLU A 142 -42.96 -2.73 3.94
N VAL A 143 -42.31 -3.65 3.25
CA VAL A 143 -42.68 -4.10 1.90
C VAL A 143 -42.75 -5.62 1.90
N HIS A 144 -43.93 -6.20 1.65
CA HIS A 144 -44.18 -7.64 1.75
C HIS A 144 -43.71 -8.26 3.09
N GLY A 145 -43.93 -7.55 4.20
CA GLY A 145 -43.47 -7.98 5.53
C GLY A 145 -41.98 -7.74 5.82
N ASN A 146 -41.20 -7.28 4.84
CA ASN A 146 -39.79 -6.95 5.02
C ASN A 146 -39.63 -5.50 5.46
N ARG A 147 -39.08 -5.29 6.66
CA ARG A 147 -38.83 -3.95 7.21
C ARG A 147 -37.47 -3.39 6.77
N PHE A 148 -37.47 -2.10 6.41
CA PHE A 148 -36.29 -1.31 6.09
C PHE A 148 -36.25 -0.11 7.02
N TRP A 149 -35.39 -0.20 8.04
CA TRP A 149 -35.19 0.87 9.01
C TRP A 149 -34.37 2.00 8.40
N LYS A 150 -34.67 3.24 8.79
CA LYS A 150 -33.84 4.38 8.42
C LYS A 150 -32.46 4.27 9.13
N PRO A 151 -31.33 4.51 8.44
CA PRO A 151 -31.29 4.94 7.05
C PRO A 151 -31.55 3.82 6.04
N PHE A 152 -32.32 4.13 5.01
CA PHE A 152 -32.52 3.29 3.82
C PHE A 152 -32.46 4.13 2.55
N VAL A 153 -32.22 3.49 1.41
CA VAL A 153 -32.11 4.12 0.10
C VAL A 153 -33.36 3.80 -0.72
N GLU A 154 -33.86 4.79 -1.46
CA GLU A 154 -34.96 4.65 -2.41
C GLU A 154 -34.47 5.04 -3.81
N LYS A 155 -34.46 4.09 -4.73
CA LYS A 155 -34.03 4.26 -6.13
C LYS A 155 -35.22 4.20 -7.09
N PRO A 156 -35.36 5.10 -8.07
CA PRO A 156 -36.30 4.92 -9.17
C PRO A 156 -36.02 3.61 -9.92
N ILE A 157 -37.06 2.93 -10.39
CA ILE A 157 -36.88 1.69 -11.18
C ILE A 157 -36.20 1.95 -12.53
N ASP A 158 -36.33 3.17 -13.06
CA ASP A 158 -35.62 3.63 -14.25
C ASP A 158 -34.12 3.80 -13.95
N GLY A 159 -33.29 3.06 -14.66
CA GLY A 159 -31.83 3.07 -14.53
C GLY A 159 -31.18 4.40 -14.92
N ASP A 160 -31.81 5.17 -15.82
CA ASP A 160 -31.32 6.48 -16.27
C ASP A 160 -31.74 7.63 -15.34
N ASN A 161 -32.69 7.37 -14.43
CA ASN A 161 -33.08 8.31 -13.40
C ASN A 161 -32.13 8.22 -12.19
N HIS A 162 -31.39 9.30 -11.96
CA HIS A 162 -30.39 9.40 -10.89
C HIS A 162 -30.90 10.13 -9.63
N SER A 163 -32.19 10.44 -9.51
CA SER A 163 -32.80 11.04 -8.31
C SER A 163 -33.01 9.96 -7.24
N ILE A 164 -31.93 9.65 -6.52
CA ILE A 164 -31.88 8.60 -5.49
C ILE A 164 -32.02 9.26 -4.12
N MET A 165 -32.94 8.77 -3.28
CA MET A 165 -33.20 9.35 -1.97
C MET A 165 -32.62 8.49 -0.86
N ILE A 166 -32.12 9.12 0.20
CA ILE A 166 -31.68 8.46 1.42
C ILE A 166 -32.42 9.09 2.59
N TYR A 167 -33.22 8.30 3.30
CA TYR A 167 -34.03 8.79 4.41
C TYR A 167 -33.31 8.52 5.72
N TYR A 168 -33.19 9.51 6.61
CA TYR A 168 -32.46 9.38 7.88
C TYR A 168 -33.41 9.18 9.06
N PRO A 169 -32.99 8.43 10.10
CA PRO A 169 -33.84 8.14 11.25
C PRO A 169 -34.06 9.39 12.11
N SER A 170 -35.18 9.44 12.82
CA SER A 170 -35.51 10.51 13.78
C SER A 170 -34.41 10.68 14.84
N SER A 171 -33.75 9.59 15.24
CA SER A 171 -32.59 9.61 16.16
C SER A 171 -31.37 10.38 15.64
N ALA A 172 -31.23 10.52 14.32
CA ALA A 172 -30.18 11.30 13.66
C ALA A 172 -30.65 12.69 13.21
N GLY A 173 -31.84 13.14 13.65
CA GLY A 173 -32.46 14.41 13.26
C GLY A 173 -33.50 14.29 12.13
N GLY A 174 -33.70 13.10 11.58
CA GLY A 174 -34.58 12.84 10.46
C GLY A 174 -34.11 13.51 9.16
N GLY A 175 -35.04 13.68 8.21
CA GLY A 175 -34.77 14.31 6.92
C GLY A 175 -34.41 13.32 5.83
N MET A 176 -34.14 13.84 4.64
CA MET A 176 -33.83 13.08 3.44
C MET A 176 -32.68 13.72 2.68
N LYS A 177 -31.80 12.91 2.08
CA LYS A 177 -30.77 13.37 1.16
C LYS A 177 -31.09 12.92 -0.25
N GLU A 178 -31.20 13.86 -1.17
CA GLU A 178 -31.37 13.60 -2.59
C GLU A 178 -29.99 13.57 -3.25
N LEU A 179 -29.68 12.45 -3.89
CA LEU A 179 -28.56 12.30 -4.80
C LEU A 179 -29.04 12.64 -6.21
N PHE A 180 -28.19 13.30 -6.98
CA PHE A 180 -28.50 13.67 -8.35
C PHE A 180 -27.25 13.66 -9.23
N ARG A 181 -27.46 13.63 -10.54
CA ARG A 181 -26.37 13.75 -11.51
C ARG A 181 -25.64 15.08 -11.27
N LYS A 182 -24.32 15.00 -11.10
CA LYS A 182 -23.47 16.13 -10.71
C LYS A 182 -23.75 17.41 -11.48
N VAL A 183 -24.02 18.48 -10.73
CA VAL A 183 -24.17 19.85 -11.23
C VAL A 183 -23.12 20.73 -10.54
N GLY A 184 -22.14 21.21 -11.31
CA GLY A 184 -21.01 21.97 -10.75
C GLY A 184 -20.19 21.18 -9.73
N ASN A 185 -20.18 21.63 -8.47
CA ASN A 185 -19.46 21.01 -7.35
C ASN A 185 -20.39 20.20 -6.42
N ARG A 186 -21.63 19.94 -6.83
CA ARG A 186 -22.63 19.25 -6.01
C ARG A 186 -23.03 17.92 -6.66
N SER A 187 -23.28 16.94 -5.80
CA SER A 187 -23.70 15.57 -6.14
C SER A 187 -24.86 15.06 -5.27
N SER A 188 -25.18 15.78 -4.20
CA SER A 188 -26.36 15.56 -3.39
C SER A 188 -26.75 16.83 -2.63
N GLU A 189 -27.95 16.83 -2.06
CA GLU A 189 -28.48 17.87 -1.18
C GLU A 189 -29.30 17.27 -0.03
N PHE A 190 -29.27 17.90 1.13
CA PHE A 190 -29.98 17.41 2.33
C PHE A 190 -31.18 18.31 2.63
N HIS A 191 -32.34 17.68 2.81
CA HIS A 191 -33.65 18.27 3.02
C HIS A 191 -34.17 17.84 4.40
N PRO A 192 -33.95 18.65 5.47
CA PRO A 192 -34.33 18.27 6.83
C PRO A 192 -35.85 18.14 7.05
N GLU A 193 -36.64 18.83 6.25
CA GLU A 193 -38.11 18.85 6.30
C GLU A 193 -38.77 17.63 5.65
N VAL A 194 -38.08 16.95 4.74
CA VAL A 194 -38.63 15.82 3.99
C VAL A 194 -38.37 14.51 4.74
N ARG A 195 -39.44 13.87 5.23
CA ARG A 195 -39.34 12.62 6.01
C ARG A 195 -40.13 11.45 5.44
N ARG A 196 -41.02 11.73 4.46
CA ARG A 196 -41.90 10.76 3.82
C ARG A 196 -41.33 10.29 2.48
N VAL A 197 -41.55 9.03 2.15
CA VAL A 197 -41.11 8.43 0.89
C VAL A 197 -41.94 8.89 -0.31
N ARG A 198 -41.37 8.79 -1.52
CA ARG A 198 -42.07 9.15 -2.76
C ARG A 198 -43.19 8.16 -3.08
N ARG A 199 -44.27 8.64 -3.70
CA ARG A 199 -45.50 7.86 -3.98
C ARG A 199 -45.96 7.94 -5.43
N GLU A 200 -45.35 8.82 -6.21
CA GLU A 200 -45.70 9.14 -7.60
C GLU A 200 -45.25 8.08 -8.60
N GLY A 201 -44.38 7.16 -8.20
CA GLY A 201 -43.79 6.15 -9.08
C GLY A 201 -43.47 4.83 -8.39
N SER A 202 -42.75 4.00 -9.14
CA SER A 202 -42.23 2.72 -8.69
C SER A 202 -40.78 2.86 -8.25
N TYR A 203 -40.43 2.21 -7.14
CA TYR A 203 -39.14 2.37 -6.49
C TYR A 203 -38.58 1.04 -5.97
N ILE A 204 -37.25 0.99 -5.87
CA ILE A 204 -36.50 0.00 -5.11
C ILE A 204 -36.18 0.61 -3.74
N TYR A 205 -36.61 -0.04 -2.67
CA TYR A 205 -36.16 0.28 -1.32
C TYR A 205 -35.05 -0.69 -0.95
N GLU A 206 -33.87 -0.18 -0.60
CA GLU A 206 -32.74 -1.01 -0.22
C GLU A 206 -32.11 -0.54 1.10
N GLU A 207 -31.45 -1.47 1.77
CA GLU A 207 -30.72 -1.20 2.99
C GLU A 207 -29.55 -0.24 2.74
N PHE A 208 -29.38 0.75 3.63
CA PHE A 208 -28.27 1.68 3.54
C PHE A 208 -26.97 1.00 4.01
N MET A 209 -25.98 0.92 3.13
CA MET A 209 -24.69 0.31 3.43
C MET A 209 -23.67 1.37 3.91
N PRO A 210 -23.15 1.31 5.15
CA PRO A 210 -22.15 2.25 5.64
C PRO A 210 -20.75 1.96 5.06
N THR A 211 -20.36 2.67 4.00
CA THR A 211 -19.11 2.44 3.25
C THR A 211 -17.89 3.26 3.72
N GLY A 212 -17.98 3.93 4.87
CA GLY A 212 -16.90 4.79 5.36
C GLY A 212 -16.66 6.06 4.51
N GLY A 213 -17.62 6.42 3.64
CA GLY A 213 -17.63 7.69 2.91
C GLY A 213 -17.03 7.66 1.50
N THR A 214 -16.77 6.48 0.93
CA THR A 214 -16.30 6.32 -0.44
C THR A 214 -17.07 5.25 -1.21
N ASP A 215 -17.29 5.48 -2.50
CA ASP A 215 -17.89 4.50 -3.41
C ASP A 215 -16.80 3.95 -4.34
N VAL A 216 -16.73 2.63 -4.51
CA VAL A 216 -15.79 1.98 -5.42
C VAL A 216 -16.45 1.85 -6.79
N LYS A 217 -15.78 2.35 -7.84
CA LYS A 217 -16.22 2.21 -9.23
C LYS A 217 -15.31 1.26 -9.95
N VAL A 218 -15.90 0.23 -10.53
CA VAL A 218 -15.19 -0.84 -11.24
C VAL A 218 -15.48 -0.76 -12.73
N TYR A 219 -14.44 -0.95 -13.55
CA TYR A 219 -14.50 -0.85 -15.01
C TYR A 219 -13.80 -2.08 -15.59
N THR A 220 -14.59 -2.95 -16.21
CA THR A 220 -14.12 -4.16 -16.87
C THR A 220 -13.75 -3.89 -18.33
N VAL A 221 -12.81 -4.68 -18.85
CA VAL A 221 -12.50 -4.78 -20.28
C VAL A 221 -12.28 -6.26 -20.57
N GLY A 222 -13.34 -6.95 -20.96
CA GLY A 222 -13.41 -8.41 -20.94
C GLY A 222 -13.54 -8.96 -19.51
N PRO A 223 -13.77 -10.28 -19.38
CA PRO A 223 -14.00 -10.93 -18.09
C PRO A 223 -12.72 -11.10 -17.26
N GLU A 224 -11.56 -10.71 -17.78
CA GLU A 224 -10.24 -10.98 -17.19
C GLU A 224 -9.47 -9.72 -16.76
N TYR A 225 -10.07 -8.54 -16.94
CA TYR A 225 -9.51 -7.26 -16.52
C TYR A 225 -10.57 -6.43 -15.83
N ALA A 226 -10.21 -5.88 -14.67
CA ALA A 226 -11.02 -4.87 -13.98
C ALA A 226 -10.12 -3.79 -13.37
N HIS A 227 -10.38 -2.54 -13.74
CA HIS A 227 -9.84 -1.38 -13.06
C HIS A 227 -10.80 -0.90 -11.99
N ALA A 228 -10.30 -0.50 -10.81
CA ALA A 228 -11.13 0.07 -9.76
C ALA A 228 -10.56 1.39 -9.23
N GLU A 229 -11.44 2.35 -9.04
CA GLU A 229 -11.15 3.62 -8.39
C GLU A 229 -12.26 3.96 -7.39
N ALA A 230 -11.89 4.41 -6.20
CA ALA A 230 -12.83 4.98 -5.26
C ALA A 230 -13.02 6.47 -5.51
N ARG A 231 -14.18 6.98 -5.12
CA ARG A 231 -14.52 8.41 -5.11
C ARG A 231 -15.21 8.73 -3.79
N LYS A 232 -15.23 10.02 -3.42
CA LYS A 232 -16.04 10.46 -2.27
C LYS A 232 -17.50 10.10 -2.52
N SER A 233 -18.11 9.41 -1.57
CA SER A 233 -19.53 9.07 -1.66
C SER A 233 -20.36 10.35 -1.63
N PRO A 234 -21.37 10.50 -2.51
CA PRO A 234 -22.31 11.61 -2.47
C PRO A 234 -23.01 11.73 -1.11
N VAL A 235 -23.11 10.62 -0.36
CA VAL A 235 -23.82 10.56 0.93
C VAL A 235 -23.15 11.36 2.04
N VAL A 236 -21.87 11.74 1.91
CA VAL A 236 -21.13 12.49 2.95
C VAL A 236 -21.68 13.91 3.12
N ASP A 237 -21.27 14.86 2.26
CA ASP A 237 -21.70 16.27 2.31
C ASP A 237 -22.25 16.76 0.95
N GLY A 238 -22.28 15.89 -0.06
CA GLY A 238 -22.67 16.22 -1.42
C GLY A 238 -21.66 17.05 -2.21
N VAL A 239 -20.55 17.49 -1.62
CA VAL A 239 -19.52 18.32 -2.26
C VAL A 239 -18.50 17.44 -2.98
N VAL A 240 -18.37 17.66 -4.29
CA VAL A 240 -17.40 16.96 -5.14
C VAL A 240 -16.00 17.47 -4.84
N MET A 241 -15.13 16.58 -4.36
CA MET A 241 -13.72 16.92 -4.17
C MET A 241 -13.01 17.01 -5.52
N ARG A 242 -12.35 18.16 -5.77
CA ARG A 242 -11.57 18.40 -6.99
C ARG A 242 -10.11 18.64 -6.65
N ASN A 243 -9.23 18.19 -7.53
CA ASN A 243 -7.81 18.48 -7.48
C ASN A 243 -7.54 19.93 -7.98
N PRO A 244 -6.30 20.45 -7.88
CA PRO A 244 -5.96 21.78 -8.36
C PRO A 244 -6.28 22.03 -9.85
N ASP A 245 -6.31 20.97 -10.67
CA ASP A 245 -6.68 21.04 -12.09
C ASP A 245 -8.20 21.05 -12.32
N GLY A 246 -9.01 21.11 -11.26
CA GLY A 246 -10.47 21.08 -11.31
C GLY A 246 -11.07 19.71 -11.63
N LYS A 247 -10.27 18.63 -11.70
CA LYS A 247 -10.73 17.26 -11.93
C LYS A 247 -11.18 16.62 -10.62
N GLU A 248 -12.22 15.80 -10.67
CA GLU A 248 -12.68 15.06 -9.49
C GLU A 248 -11.59 14.13 -8.96
N VAL A 249 -11.36 14.18 -7.64
CA VAL A 249 -10.36 13.34 -6.96
C VAL A 249 -10.80 11.88 -7.01
N ARG A 250 -9.87 11.01 -7.43
CA ARG A 250 -10.04 9.56 -7.53
C ARG A 250 -8.94 8.89 -6.71
N TYR A 251 -9.30 7.77 -6.10
CA TYR A 251 -8.40 6.98 -5.26
C TYR A 251 -8.20 5.63 -5.95
N PRO A 252 -6.98 5.18 -6.26
CA PRO A 252 -6.79 3.84 -6.82
C PRO A 252 -7.24 2.79 -5.81
N VAL A 253 -7.94 1.75 -6.28
CA VAL A 253 -8.44 0.67 -5.44
C VAL A 253 -7.94 -0.66 -5.99
N LEU A 254 -7.34 -1.47 -5.11
CA LEU A 254 -7.11 -2.87 -5.39
C LEU A 254 -8.37 -3.66 -5.04
N LEU A 255 -8.89 -4.38 -6.03
CA LEU A 255 -9.95 -5.35 -5.82
C LEU A 255 -9.39 -6.59 -5.11
N THR A 256 -10.09 -7.04 -4.08
CA THR A 256 -9.87 -8.34 -3.44
C THR A 256 -10.19 -9.49 -4.42
N PRO A 257 -9.69 -10.71 -4.19
CA PRO A 257 -10.03 -11.87 -5.02
C PRO A 257 -11.53 -12.08 -5.22
N ASN A 258 -12.34 -11.85 -4.18
CA ASN A 258 -13.80 -11.97 -4.26
C ASN A 258 -14.41 -10.87 -5.13
N GLU A 259 -13.99 -9.61 -4.99
CA GLU A 259 -14.48 -8.52 -5.84
C GLU A 259 -14.00 -8.65 -7.29
N LYS A 260 -12.81 -9.22 -7.47
CA LYS A 260 -12.25 -9.59 -8.76
C LYS A 260 -13.16 -10.59 -9.47
N GLN A 261 -13.59 -11.64 -8.76
CA GLN A 261 -14.58 -12.59 -9.25
C GLN A 261 -15.94 -11.92 -9.50
N MET A 262 -16.41 -11.06 -8.60
CA MET A 262 -17.65 -10.30 -8.82
C MET A 262 -17.59 -9.49 -10.13
N ALA A 263 -16.46 -8.84 -10.41
CA ALA A 263 -16.28 -8.09 -11.66
C ALA A 263 -16.33 -9.00 -12.90
N ARG A 264 -15.74 -10.20 -12.83
CA ARG A 264 -15.83 -11.23 -13.88
C ARG A 264 -17.27 -11.69 -14.08
N GLU A 265 -17.98 -12.01 -13.01
CA GLU A 265 -19.38 -12.44 -13.06
C GLU A 265 -20.30 -11.34 -13.58
N VAL A 266 -20.10 -10.06 -13.21
CA VAL A 266 -20.85 -8.94 -13.80
C VAL A 266 -20.63 -8.86 -15.31
N CYS A 267 -19.39 -8.97 -15.77
CA CYS A 267 -19.06 -8.97 -17.19
C CYS A 267 -19.79 -10.09 -17.95
N ILE A 268 -19.80 -11.32 -17.40
CA ILE A 268 -20.47 -12.50 -17.98
C ILE A 268 -22.00 -12.36 -17.91
N ALA A 269 -22.54 -11.98 -16.77
CA ALA A 269 -23.97 -11.92 -16.50
C ALA A 269 -24.70 -10.96 -17.45
N PHE A 270 -24.08 -9.81 -17.71
CA PHE A 270 -24.61 -8.76 -18.60
C PHE A 270 -24.08 -8.88 -20.03
N ARG A 271 -23.11 -9.77 -20.29
CA ARG A 271 -22.43 -9.93 -21.60
C ARG A 271 -21.89 -8.61 -22.13
N GLN A 272 -21.37 -7.79 -21.23
CA GLN A 272 -20.79 -6.49 -21.51
C GLN A 272 -19.29 -6.59 -21.22
N ALA A 273 -18.46 -6.78 -22.24
CA ALA A 273 -17.01 -6.88 -22.02
C ALA A 273 -16.46 -5.58 -21.46
N VAL A 274 -16.85 -4.43 -22.03
CA VAL A 274 -16.57 -3.13 -21.44
C VAL A 274 -17.76 -2.74 -20.58
N CYS A 275 -17.63 -2.87 -19.26
CA CYS A 275 -18.71 -2.60 -18.32
C CYS A 275 -18.25 -1.83 -17.08
N GLY A 276 -18.96 -0.76 -16.73
CA GLY A 276 -18.80 -0.02 -15.48
C GLY A 276 -19.89 -0.39 -14.46
N PHE A 277 -19.53 -0.59 -13.20
CA PHE A 277 -20.47 -0.86 -12.11
C PHE A 277 -19.96 -0.29 -10.77
N ASP A 278 -20.87 -0.11 -9.83
CA ASP A 278 -20.59 0.47 -8.52
C ASP A 278 -20.62 -0.60 -7.43
N LEU A 279 -19.63 -0.55 -6.54
CA LEU A 279 -19.38 -1.51 -5.47
C LEU A 279 -19.29 -0.81 -4.11
N LEU A 280 -20.01 -1.36 -3.14
CA LEU A 280 -20.07 -0.90 -1.75
C LEU A 280 -19.33 -1.90 -0.86
N ARG A 281 -18.25 -1.45 -0.21
CA ARG A 281 -17.52 -2.23 0.81
C ARG A 281 -18.12 -1.95 2.19
N CYS A 282 -18.65 -2.98 2.84
CA CYS A 282 -19.28 -2.86 4.16
C CYS A 282 -18.96 -4.11 5.00
N GLU A 283 -18.42 -3.92 6.21
CA GLU A 283 -18.16 -4.99 7.18
C GLU A 283 -17.37 -6.20 6.61
N GLY A 284 -16.37 -5.94 5.77
CA GLY A 284 -15.55 -6.99 5.14
C GLY A 284 -16.22 -7.71 3.97
N ARG A 285 -17.44 -7.31 3.59
CA ARG A 285 -18.17 -7.80 2.41
C ARG A 285 -18.28 -6.71 1.34
N SER A 286 -18.61 -7.13 0.12
CA SER A 286 -18.75 -6.27 -1.04
C SER A 286 -20.08 -6.53 -1.74
N TYR A 287 -20.77 -5.46 -2.13
CA TYR A 287 -22.09 -5.53 -2.77
C TYR A 287 -22.12 -4.67 -4.02
N VAL A 288 -22.70 -5.18 -5.11
CA VAL A 288 -22.95 -4.39 -6.32
C VAL A 288 -24.26 -3.63 -6.14
N CYS A 289 -24.25 -2.31 -6.37
CA CYS A 289 -25.43 -1.46 -6.18
C CYS A 289 -25.91 -0.75 -7.46
N ASP A 290 -25.12 -0.82 -8.54
CA ASP A 290 -25.46 -0.25 -9.84
C ASP A 290 -24.61 -0.88 -10.96
N VAL A 291 -25.19 -1.11 -12.15
CA VAL A 291 -24.48 -1.61 -13.35
C VAL A 291 -24.84 -0.72 -14.53
N ASN A 292 -23.84 -0.07 -15.13
CA ASN A 292 -24.03 0.99 -16.12
C ASN A 292 -23.80 0.55 -17.58
N GLY A 293 -23.28 -0.65 -17.81
CA GLY A 293 -22.80 -1.06 -19.14
C GLY A 293 -21.58 -0.27 -19.59
N TRP A 294 -21.52 0.13 -20.86
CA TRP A 294 -20.32 0.72 -21.46
C TRP A 294 -19.80 1.95 -20.70
N SER A 295 -18.59 1.82 -20.14
CA SER A 295 -17.95 2.89 -19.39
C SER A 295 -16.43 2.75 -19.42
N PHE A 296 -15.75 3.84 -19.78
CA PHE A 296 -14.29 3.95 -19.72
C PHE A 296 -13.84 4.83 -18.55
N VAL A 297 -12.69 4.49 -17.98
CA VAL A 297 -12.00 5.32 -17.00
C VAL A 297 -11.55 6.62 -17.66
N LYS A 298 -11.59 7.72 -16.91
CA LYS A 298 -11.18 9.04 -17.41
C LYS A 298 -9.88 9.47 -16.75
N ASN A 299 -8.98 10.08 -17.52
CA ASN A 299 -7.68 10.58 -17.05
C ASN A 299 -6.82 9.48 -16.42
N SER A 300 -6.72 8.33 -17.07
CA SER A 300 -5.77 7.29 -16.67
C SER A 300 -5.12 6.74 -17.94
N TYR A 301 -3.88 7.17 -18.21
CA TYR A 301 -3.14 6.70 -19.38
C TYR A 301 -2.83 5.22 -19.28
N LYS A 302 -2.57 4.76 -18.05
CA LYS A 302 -2.41 3.35 -17.73
C LYS A 302 -3.63 2.51 -18.13
N TYR A 303 -4.85 2.96 -17.78
CA TYR A 303 -6.06 2.28 -18.20
C TYR A 303 -6.20 2.26 -19.72
N TYR A 304 -5.84 3.34 -20.42
CA TYR A 304 -5.89 3.38 -21.89
C TYR A 304 -4.93 2.38 -22.53
N ASP A 305 -3.71 2.26 -21.99
CA ASP A 305 -2.73 1.27 -22.42
C ASP A 305 -3.28 -0.16 -22.23
N ASP A 306 -3.78 -0.46 -21.02
CA ASP A 306 -4.31 -1.79 -20.69
C ASP A 306 -5.55 -2.15 -21.52
N ALA A 307 -6.54 -1.25 -21.57
CA ALA A 307 -7.79 -1.46 -22.29
C ALA A 307 -7.53 -1.71 -23.78
N ALA A 308 -6.62 -0.97 -24.40
CA ALA A 308 -6.23 -1.19 -25.79
C ALA A 308 -5.57 -2.56 -25.99
N CYS A 309 -4.69 -2.98 -25.07
CA CYS A 309 -4.06 -4.31 -25.13
C CYS A 309 -5.08 -5.45 -25.01
N VAL A 310 -6.03 -5.33 -24.08
CA VAL A 310 -7.06 -6.36 -23.87
C VAL A 310 -8.03 -6.40 -25.04
N LEU A 311 -8.48 -5.24 -25.55
CA LEU A 311 -9.31 -5.17 -26.75
C LEU A 311 -8.61 -5.73 -27.98
N ARG A 312 -7.33 -5.40 -28.21
CA ARG A 312 -6.51 -6.00 -29.28
C ARG A 312 -6.55 -7.52 -29.19
N LYS A 313 -6.30 -8.07 -28.00
CA LYS A 313 -6.34 -9.52 -27.78
C LYS A 313 -7.71 -10.10 -28.13
N MET A 314 -8.79 -9.51 -27.65
CA MET A 314 -10.15 -9.97 -27.96
C MET A 314 -10.43 -9.99 -29.47
N PHE A 315 -10.02 -8.94 -30.19
CA PHE A 315 -10.21 -8.86 -31.64
C PHE A 315 -9.37 -9.90 -32.39
N LEU A 316 -8.11 -10.08 -32.01
CA LEU A 316 -7.25 -11.11 -32.61
C LEU A 316 -7.76 -12.51 -32.30
N ASP A 317 -8.16 -12.80 -31.06
CA ASP A 317 -8.76 -14.10 -30.70
C ASP A 317 -10.02 -14.40 -31.53
N ALA A 318 -10.81 -13.38 -31.87
CA ALA A 318 -12.02 -13.56 -32.65
C ALA A 318 -11.78 -13.67 -34.18
N LYS A 319 -10.77 -12.97 -34.72
CA LYS A 319 -10.59 -12.79 -36.18
C LYS A 319 -9.26 -13.23 -36.75
N ALA A 320 -8.20 -13.25 -35.94
CA ALA A 320 -6.88 -13.71 -36.34
C ALA A 320 -6.15 -14.43 -35.17
N PRO A 321 -6.63 -15.62 -34.71
CA PRO A 321 -6.08 -16.28 -33.53
C PRO A 321 -4.58 -16.61 -33.65
N HIS A 322 -4.10 -16.82 -34.88
CA HIS A 322 -2.70 -17.08 -35.19
C HIS A 322 -1.77 -15.89 -34.86
N LEU A 323 -2.30 -14.67 -34.76
CA LEU A 323 -1.56 -13.46 -34.35
C LEU A 323 -1.69 -13.15 -32.85
N SER A 324 -2.61 -13.81 -32.13
CA SER A 324 -2.94 -13.52 -30.73
C SER A 324 -1.86 -13.95 -29.72
N SER A 325 -0.96 -14.87 -30.10
CA SER A 325 0.16 -15.33 -29.27
C SER A 325 1.26 -14.30 -29.06
N THR A 326 1.30 -13.24 -29.86
CA THR A 326 2.41 -12.27 -29.88
C THR A 326 1.91 -10.92 -29.37
N ILE A 327 2.15 -10.64 -28.08
CA ILE A 327 2.05 -9.27 -27.55
C ILE A 327 3.44 -8.64 -27.72
N PRO A 328 3.57 -7.46 -28.34
CA PRO A 328 4.85 -6.79 -28.46
C PRO A 328 5.53 -6.60 -27.09
N PRO A 329 6.84 -6.87 -26.97
CA PRO A 329 7.60 -6.68 -25.72
C PRO A 329 7.60 -5.21 -25.27
N THR A 330 7.51 -4.29 -26.22
CA THR A 330 7.40 -2.84 -26.02
C THR A 330 6.15 -2.32 -26.72
N LEU A 331 5.35 -1.50 -26.03
CA LEU A 331 4.18 -0.87 -26.63
C LEU A 331 4.60 0.15 -27.70
N PRO A 332 3.97 0.19 -28.89
CA PRO A 332 4.38 1.07 -29.99
C PRO A 332 4.46 2.56 -29.65
N TRP A 333 3.70 3.02 -28.66
CA TRP A 333 3.64 4.41 -28.22
C TRP A 333 4.53 4.75 -27.01
N LYS A 334 5.34 3.79 -26.50
CA LYS A 334 6.21 3.97 -25.32
C LYS A 334 7.71 4.05 -25.65
N ILE A 335 8.09 4.45 -26.86
CA ILE A 335 9.47 4.39 -27.40
C ILE A 335 10.50 5.23 -26.60
N ASN A 336 10.09 6.11 -25.68
CA ASN A 336 10.97 7.09 -25.00
C ASN A 336 11.27 6.82 -23.51
N GLU A 337 10.91 5.67 -22.91
CA GLU A 337 11.34 5.39 -21.54
C GLU A 337 12.81 4.90 -21.54
N PRO A 338 13.76 5.59 -20.86
CA PRO A 338 15.15 5.18 -20.82
C PRO A 338 15.26 3.81 -20.13
N VAL A 339 15.65 2.79 -20.90
CA VAL A 339 15.98 1.47 -20.37
C VAL A 339 17.33 1.61 -19.68
N GLN A 340 17.35 1.67 -18.34
CA GLN A 340 18.62 1.62 -17.63
C GLN A 340 19.29 0.25 -17.92
N PRO A 341 20.58 0.25 -18.30
CA PRO A 341 21.32 -0.99 -18.51
C PRO A 341 21.59 -1.64 -17.15
N SER A 342 20.84 -2.68 -16.81
CA SER A 342 21.17 -3.55 -15.67
C SER A 342 21.91 -4.78 -16.18
N GLU A 343 23.23 -4.80 -16.01
CA GLU A 343 23.99 -6.05 -15.96
C GLU A 343 23.65 -6.78 -14.63
N GLY A 344 23.40 -8.09 -14.68
CA GLY A 344 23.61 -8.96 -13.51
C GLY A 344 22.39 -9.66 -12.87
N LEU A 345 21.16 -9.40 -13.27
CA LEU A 345 20.04 -10.33 -13.03
C LEU A 345 19.30 -10.55 -14.34
N THR A 346 19.63 -11.64 -15.03
CA THR A 346 18.92 -12.05 -16.24
C THR A 346 17.41 -12.04 -15.99
N ARG A 347 16.67 -11.49 -16.97
CA ARG A 347 15.19 -11.42 -17.03
C ARG A 347 14.48 -12.78 -16.86
N GLN A 348 15.25 -13.85 -16.84
CA GLN A 348 14.92 -15.17 -16.32
C GLN A 348 15.86 -15.38 -15.14
N GLY A 349 15.36 -15.27 -13.91
CA GLY A 349 16.18 -15.28 -12.70
C GLY A 349 17.04 -16.54 -12.63
N SER A 350 18.27 -16.46 -13.13
CA SER A 350 19.28 -17.51 -13.10
C SER A 350 20.47 -17.11 -13.98
N GLY A 351 21.53 -16.58 -13.35
CA GLY A 351 22.88 -16.91 -13.80
C GLY A 351 23.23 -18.39 -13.57
N ILE A 352 22.25 -19.18 -13.08
CA ILE A 352 22.29 -20.62 -13.00
C ILE A 352 21.65 -21.12 -14.31
N ILE A 353 22.47 -21.57 -15.25
CA ILE A 353 22.08 -22.76 -16.02
C ILE A 353 21.96 -23.86 -14.96
N GLY A 354 20.84 -23.87 -14.24
CA GLY A 354 20.47 -24.96 -13.38
C GLY A 354 20.17 -26.11 -14.29
N THR A 355 20.49 -27.31 -13.84
CA THR A 355 20.13 -28.57 -14.50
C THR A 355 18.63 -28.70 -14.83
N PHE A 356 17.77 -27.77 -14.39
CA PHE A 356 16.30 -27.80 -14.47
C PHE A 356 15.65 -26.86 -15.51
N GLY A 357 16.41 -26.12 -16.33
CA GLY A 357 15.91 -25.59 -17.60
C GLY A 357 14.67 -24.65 -17.58
N GLN A 358 13.93 -24.64 -18.70
CA GLN A 358 12.83 -23.73 -19.07
C GLN A 358 11.51 -23.95 -18.30
N SER A 359 11.54 -24.67 -17.19
CA SER A 359 10.38 -25.33 -16.55
C SER A 359 10.07 -24.86 -15.12
N GLU A 360 10.83 -23.89 -14.62
CA GLU A 360 10.55 -23.22 -13.33
C GLU A 360 9.57 -22.04 -13.49
N GLU A 361 8.62 -21.93 -12.55
CA GLU A 361 7.63 -20.86 -12.52
C GLU A 361 7.68 -20.08 -11.21
N LEU A 362 7.78 -18.73 -11.30
CA LEU A 362 7.70 -17.88 -10.11
C LEU A 362 6.28 -17.91 -9.53
N ARG A 363 6.18 -18.24 -8.24
CA ARG A 363 4.94 -18.34 -7.45
C ARG A 363 4.80 -17.27 -6.37
N CYS A 364 5.91 -16.87 -5.73
CA CYS A 364 5.86 -15.89 -4.65
C CYS A 364 7.01 -14.90 -4.74
N VAL A 365 6.73 -13.62 -4.46
CA VAL A 365 7.72 -12.56 -4.24
C VAL A 365 7.43 -11.92 -2.89
N ILE A 366 8.32 -12.15 -1.93
CA ILE A 366 8.28 -11.50 -0.63
C ILE A 366 9.42 -10.48 -0.57
N THR A 367 9.12 -9.26 -0.13
CA THR A 367 10.13 -8.21 0.00
C THR A 367 9.99 -7.50 1.33
N VAL A 368 11.09 -7.38 2.06
CA VAL A 368 11.18 -6.55 3.27
C VAL A 368 12.09 -5.38 2.95
N MET A 369 11.64 -4.15 3.16
CA MET A 369 12.36 -2.95 2.76
C MET A 369 12.32 -1.82 3.80
N ARG A 370 13.43 -1.09 3.91
CA ARG A 370 13.55 0.13 4.72
C ARG A 370 12.80 1.27 4.01
N HIS A 371 12.33 2.24 4.79
CA HIS A 371 11.81 3.50 4.25
C HIS A 371 12.84 4.28 3.43
N GLY A 372 12.36 5.21 2.61
CA GLY A 372 13.19 6.13 1.83
C GLY A 372 13.78 7.26 2.67
N ASP A 373 14.57 8.11 2.01
CA ASP A 373 15.24 9.26 2.62
C ASP A 373 14.31 10.18 3.40
N ARG A 374 14.80 10.69 4.54
CA ARG A 374 13.98 11.40 5.54
C ARG A 374 14.77 12.47 6.29
N THR A 375 14.06 13.54 6.67
CA THR A 375 14.65 14.63 7.48
C THR A 375 15.12 14.10 8.85
N PRO A 376 16.21 14.64 9.44
CA PRO A 376 16.68 14.24 10.76
C PRO A 376 15.57 14.32 11.82
N LYS A 377 15.40 13.24 12.60
CA LYS A 377 14.36 13.19 13.64
C LYS A 377 14.86 13.87 14.91
N GLN A 378 14.13 14.85 15.40
CA GLN A 378 14.50 15.63 16.57
C GLN A 378 13.49 15.51 17.70
N LYS A 379 13.97 15.78 18.92
CA LYS A 379 13.17 15.80 20.14
C LYS A 379 13.64 16.91 21.07
N VAL A 380 12.69 17.67 21.60
CA VAL A 380 12.89 18.68 22.62
C VAL A 380 12.20 18.23 23.89
N LYS A 381 12.89 18.37 25.02
CA LYS A 381 12.35 18.12 26.35
C LYS A 381 12.40 19.42 27.15
N LEU A 382 11.25 19.87 27.63
CA LEU A 382 11.10 21.08 28.41
C LEU A 382 10.29 20.78 29.68
N LYS A 383 10.77 21.22 30.84
CA LYS A 383 9.97 21.23 32.06
C LYS A 383 9.03 22.45 31.99
N VAL A 384 7.75 22.21 32.22
CA VAL A 384 6.65 23.17 32.10
C VAL A 384 6.01 23.34 33.47
N THR A 385 5.89 24.59 33.91
CA THR A 385 5.23 25.00 35.16
C THR A 385 4.10 26.00 34.90
N GLU A 386 3.94 26.44 33.65
CA GLU A 386 3.01 27.48 33.24
C GLU A 386 1.57 26.96 33.22
N GLU A 387 0.68 27.65 33.93
CA GLU A 387 -0.71 27.23 34.11
C GLU A 387 -1.46 27.01 32.78
N LYS A 388 -1.17 27.82 31.74
CA LYS A 388 -1.79 27.68 30.41
C LYS A 388 -1.47 26.33 29.75
N LEU A 389 -0.23 25.88 29.84
CA LEU A 389 0.19 24.61 29.25
C LEU A 389 -0.30 23.42 30.09
N LEU A 390 -0.33 23.57 31.42
CA LEU A 390 -0.89 22.57 32.34
C LEU A 390 -2.41 22.41 32.18
N ASN A 391 -3.14 23.51 31.95
CA ASN A 391 -4.57 23.48 31.65
C ASN A 391 -4.86 22.83 30.29
N LEU A 392 -3.98 23.01 29.30
CA LEU A 392 -4.09 22.34 28.00
C LEU A 392 -3.87 20.82 28.13
N MET A 393 -2.99 20.39 29.03
CA MET A 393 -2.84 18.97 29.40
C MET A 393 -4.17 18.39 29.92
N LEU A 394 -4.81 19.07 30.87
CA LEU A 394 -6.09 18.66 31.46
C LEU A 394 -7.25 18.69 30.45
N LYS A 395 -7.28 19.68 29.56
CA LYS A 395 -8.29 19.82 28.49
C LYS A 395 -8.38 18.56 27.62
N TYR A 396 -7.23 17.98 27.25
CA TYR A 396 -7.18 16.87 26.28
C TYR A 396 -7.01 15.47 26.89
N ASN A 397 -6.81 15.34 28.20
CA ASN A 397 -6.82 14.04 28.89
C ASN A 397 -8.10 13.75 29.71
N GLY A 398 -9.13 14.59 29.55
CA GLY A 398 -10.39 14.44 30.28
C GLY A 398 -10.29 14.83 31.76
N GLY A 399 -9.46 15.81 32.09
CA GLY A 399 -9.33 16.35 33.45
C GLY A 399 -8.56 15.45 34.42
N ARG A 400 -7.71 14.54 33.93
CA ARG A 400 -6.98 13.58 34.75
C ARG A 400 -5.58 14.12 35.09
N PRO A 401 -5.31 14.58 36.32
CA PRO A 401 -4.08 15.30 36.65
C PRO A 401 -2.81 14.44 36.61
N ARG A 402 -2.93 13.12 36.73
CA ARG A 402 -1.80 12.17 36.76
C ARG A 402 -1.57 11.42 35.45
N SER A 403 -2.42 11.60 34.43
CA SER A 403 -2.27 10.92 33.15
C SER A 403 -1.51 11.78 32.14
N GLU A 404 -0.64 11.16 31.34
CA GLU A 404 0.01 11.85 30.23
C GLU A 404 -1.00 12.27 29.14
N THR A 405 -0.76 13.41 28.52
CA THR A 405 -1.54 13.91 27.38
C THR A 405 -0.69 13.83 26.11
N LYS A 406 -1.23 13.23 25.05
CA LYS A 406 -0.59 13.18 23.73
C LYS A 406 -1.36 14.08 22.77
N LEU A 407 -0.71 15.14 22.32
CA LEU A 407 -1.25 16.06 21.32
C LEU A 407 -0.73 15.65 19.96
N LYS A 408 -1.65 15.38 19.04
CA LYS A 408 -1.36 14.99 17.66
C LYS A 408 -2.22 15.76 16.67
N SER A 409 -3.51 16.02 16.95
CA SER A 409 -4.38 16.63 15.94
C SER A 409 -4.00 18.07 15.64
N ALA A 410 -4.35 18.56 14.44
CA ALA A 410 -4.09 19.94 14.04
C ALA A 410 -4.64 20.96 15.04
N ILE A 411 -5.85 20.73 15.55
CA ILE A 411 -6.49 21.58 16.56
C ILE A 411 -5.69 21.56 17.87
N GLN A 412 -5.29 20.38 18.34
CA GLN A 412 -4.52 20.23 19.57
C GLN A 412 -3.16 20.96 19.51
N LEU A 413 -2.48 20.83 18.38
CA LEU A 413 -1.18 21.47 18.18
C LEU A 413 -1.32 22.98 17.96
N GLN A 414 -2.43 23.45 17.38
CA GLN A 414 -2.73 24.87 17.24
C GLN A 414 -2.96 25.53 18.60
N ASP A 415 -3.76 24.91 19.46
CA ASP A 415 -3.97 25.41 20.82
C ASP A 415 -2.64 25.49 21.60
N LEU A 416 -1.75 24.51 21.42
CA LEU A 416 -0.42 24.53 22.02
C LEU A 416 0.45 25.67 21.45
N LEU A 417 0.41 25.90 20.15
CA LEU A 417 1.13 26.99 19.50
C LEU A 417 0.67 28.35 20.05
N ASP A 418 -0.63 28.55 20.15
CA ASP A 418 -1.19 29.81 20.64
C ASP A 418 -0.86 30.03 22.12
N ALA A 419 -0.87 28.97 22.94
CA ALA A 419 -0.38 29.05 24.33
C ALA A 419 1.12 29.41 24.37
N THR A 420 1.95 28.77 23.53
CA THR A 420 3.40 28.99 23.47
C THR A 420 3.74 30.41 23.02
N ARG A 421 3.02 30.97 22.03
CA ARG A 421 3.21 32.35 21.54
C ARG A 421 3.08 33.41 22.64
N ILE A 422 2.23 33.16 23.63
CA ILE A 422 2.02 34.07 24.76
C ILE A 422 3.17 33.97 25.77
N LEU A 423 3.81 32.80 25.87
CA LEU A 423 4.86 32.50 26.86
C LEU A 423 6.27 32.86 26.36
N VAL A 424 6.48 32.92 25.05
CA VAL A 424 7.79 33.29 24.47
C VAL A 424 8.07 34.78 24.71
N PRO A 425 9.16 35.15 25.41
CA PRO A 425 9.53 36.55 25.63
C PRO A 425 9.81 37.29 24.31
N ARG A 426 9.31 38.53 24.17
CA ARG A 426 9.45 39.36 22.95
C ARG A 426 10.86 39.91 22.71
N ILE A 427 11.75 39.87 23.70
CA ILE A 427 13.12 40.42 23.65
C ILE A 427 14.08 39.36 24.20
N ARG A 428 15.26 39.19 23.59
CA ARG A 428 16.32 38.32 24.13
C ARG A 428 16.82 38.92 25.47
N PRO A 429 16.84 38.17 26.57
CA PRO A 429 17.39 38.68 27.84
C PRO A 429 18.87 39.03 27.66
N GLY A 430 19.25 40.25 28.09
CA GLY A 430 20.65 40.66 28.21
C GLY A 430 21.32 39.90 29.35
N ARG A 431 22.62 39.62 29.21
CA ARG A 431 23.43 38.87 30.19
C ARG A 431 23.55 39.67 31.50
N GLU A 432 23.21 39.11 32.67
CA GLU A 432 23.87 39.30 33.98
C GLU A 432 23.26 38.44 35.14
N SER A 433 23.79 37.22 35.34
CA SER A 433 23.95 36.44 36.62
C SER A 433 23.63 34.94 36.48
N ASP A 434 24.19 34.11 37.38
CA ASP A 434 24.14 32.64 37.30
C ASP A 434 22.75 32.01 37.47
N SER A 435 21.75 32.72 38.03
CA SER A 435 20.36 32.21 38.06
C SER A 435 19.63 32.42 36.73
N GLU A 436 20.15 33.27 35.84
CA GLU A 436 19.55 33.52 34.52
C GLU A 436 19.83 32.39 33.51
N ALA A 437 20.86 31.56 33.73
CA ALA A 437 21.26 30.55 32.74
C ALA A 437 20.17 29.48 32.50
N GLU A 438 19.48 29.04 33.57
CA GLU A 438 18.36 28.08 33.46
C GLU A 438 17.13 28.74 32.81
N ASP A 439 16.86 30.00 33.13
CA ASP A 439 15.75 30.77 32.55
C ASP A 439 15.98 31.10 31.06
N ILE A 440 17.24 31.38 30.68
CA ILE A 440 17.67 31.58 29.29
C ILE A 440 17.50 30.27 28.50
N GLU A 441 17.96 29.13 29.05
CA GLU A 441 17.80 27.82 28.40
C GLU A 441 16.30 27.45 28.25
N HIS A 442 15.49 27.77 29.25
CA HIS A 442 14.04 27.57 29.20
C HIS A 442 13.38 28.42 28.10
N ALA A 443 13.73 29.71 28.03
CA ALA A 443 13.26 30.62 26.99
C ALA A 443 13.70 30.19 25.58
N GLU A 444 14.93 29.71 25.41
CA GLU A 444 15.43 29.16 24.14
C GLU A 444 14.64 27.92 23.70
N LYS A 445 14.38 26.99 24.62
CA LYS A 445 13.54 25.81 24.35
C LYS A 445 12.11 26.18 23.99
N LEU A 446 11.53 27.20 24.63
CA LEU A 446 10.20 27.71 24.26
C LEU A 446 10.20 28.36 22.87
N ARG A 447 11.24 29.12 22.50
CA ARG A 447 11.41 29.64 21.13
C ARG A 447 11.52 28.50 20.13
N GLN A 448 12.27 27.45 20.45
CA GLN A 448 12.37 26.26 19.60
C GLN A 448 11.01 25.57 19.44
N VAL A 449 10.24 25.39 20.53
CA VAL A 449 8.88 24.82 20.46
C VAL A 449 7.97 25.66 19.57
N LYS A 450 8.01 26.99 19.71
CA LYS A 450 7.27 27.92 18.85
C LYS A 450 7.68 27.73 17.38
N ALA A 451 8.98 27.80 17.08
CA ALA A 451 9.50 27.67 15.73
C ALA A 451 9.08 26.33 15.09
N VAL A 452 9.20 25.21 15.80
CA VAL A 452 8.74 23.89 15.33
C VAL A 452 7.24 23.88 15.06
N LEU A 453 6.43 24.51 15.91
CA LEU A 453 4.97 24.53 15.72
C LEU A 453 4.54 25.47 14.58
N GLU A 454 5.27 26.56 14.34
CA GLU A 454 5.04 27.52 13.25
C GLU A 454 5.58 27.05 11.90
N GLU A 455 6.60 26.19 11.91
CA GLU A 455 7.21 25.60 10.73
C GLU A 455 6.13 24.98 9.81
N GLY A 456 6.21 25.25 8.51
CA GLY A 456 5.25 24.75 7.52
C GLY A 456 3.84 25.38 7.57
N GLY A 457 3.59 26.38 8.42
CA GLY A 457 2.37 27.21 8.42
C GLY A 457 1.04 26.53 8.78
N HIS A 458 1.00 25.20 8.85
CA HIS A 458 -0.16 24.39 9.23
C HIS A 458 0.25 22.99 9.73
N PHE A 459 -0.64 22.30 10.44
CA PHE A 459 -0.45 20.92 10.88
C PHE A 459 -0.95 19.88 9.85
N SER A 460 -0.95 20.18 8.55
CA SER A 460 -1.29 19.17 7.53
C SER A 460 -0.10 18.22 7.30
N GLY A 461 -0.35 16.90 7.26
CA GLY A 461 0.72 15.88 7.26
C GLY A 461 1.39 15.72 8.63
N ILE A 462 0.60 15.51 9.68
CA ILE A 462 1.03 15.57 11.09
C ILE A 462 2.19 14.60 11.41
N TYR A 463 3.42 15.13 11.50
CA TYR A 463 4.60 14.44 12.03
C TYR A 463 5.12 15.04 13.35
N ARG A 464 4.32 15.91 13.98
CA ARG A 464 4.62 16.50 15.30
C ARG A 464 3.84 15.75 16.37
N LYS A 465 4.56 15.28 17.39
CA LYS A 465 3.94 14.62 18.55
C LYS A 465 4.41 15.32 19.80
N VAL A 466 3.47 15.91 20.53
CA VAL A 466 3.76 16.48 21.85
C VAL A 466 3.20 15.54 22.92
N GLN A 467 4.04 15.22 23.89
CA GLN A 467 3.65 14.47 25.07
C GLN A 467 3.86 15.35 26.29
N LEU A 468 2.80 15.58 27.07
CA LEU A 468 2.86 16.26 28.36
C LEU A 468 2.76 15.18 29.43
N LYS A 469 3.85 14.97 30.18
CA LYS A 469 3.91 13.97 31.26
C LYS A 469 3.92 14.69 32.61
N PRO A 470 2.90 14.52 33.47
CA PRO A 470 2.91 15.17 34.78
C PRO A 470 4.09 14.67 35.63
N LEU A 471 4.77 15.60 36.30
CA LEU A 471 5.89 15.33 37.21
C LEU A 471 5.50 15.57 38.67
N LYS A 472 4.71 16.62 38.96
CA LYS A 472 4.24 16.99 40.30
C LYS A 472 2.81 17.52 40.27
N TRP A 473 2.07 17.34 41.37
CA TRP A 473 0.69 17.77 41.54
C TRP A 473 0.41 18.19 42.99
N VAL A 474 -0.55 19.08 43.16
CA VAL A 474 -1.02 19.60 44.47
C VAL A 474 -2.52 19.43 44.59
N LYS A 475 -3.02 19.35 45.82
CA LYS A 475 -4.45 19.33 46.12
C LYS A 475 -4.92 20.74 46.44
N ILE A 476 -5.95 21.19 45.75
CA ILE A 476 -6.55 22.52 45.94
C ILE A 476 -7.99 22.34 46.44
N PRO A 477 -8.41 23.05 47.51
CA PRO A 477 -9.81 23.05 47.93
C PRO A 477 -10.71 23.65 46.85
N LYS A 478 -11.79 22.96 46.44
CA LYS A 478 -12.78 23.56 45.54
C LYS A 478 -13.53 24.70 46.24
N SER A 479 -13.81 25.77 45.49
CA SER A 479 -14.56 26.95 45.95
C SER A 479 -16.00 26.66 46.39
N THR A 480 -16.54 25.46 46.14
CA THR A 480 -17.91 25.06 46.44
C THR A 480 -18.08 24.12 47.65
N GLY A 481 -17.01 23.83 48.39
CA GLY A 481 -17.08 23.05 49.63
C GLY A 481 -17.07 21.52 49.43
N GLU A 482 -16.22 20.85 50.20
CA GLU A 482 -16.10 19.40 50.45
C GLU A 482 -15.40 18.48 49.43
N ALA A 483 -14.91 18.95 48.28
CA ALA A 483 -14.07 18.13 47.39
C ALA A 483 -12.71 18.78 47.08
N GLU A 484 -11.61 18.06 47.37
CA GLU A 484 -10.25 18.42 46.95
C GLU A 484 -10.07 18.14 45.46
N GLU A 485 -9.56 19.11 44.69
CA GLU A 485 -9.19 18.94 43.28
C GLU A 485 -7.67 18.81 43.15
N GLU A 486 -7.19 17.68 42.62
CA GLU A 486 -5.78 17.52 42.28
C GLU A 486 -5.45 18.28 41.00
N ARG A 487 -4.45 19.16 41.04
CA ARG A 487 -3.93 19.87 39.87
C ARG A 487 -2.44 19.62 39.66
N PRO A 488 -1.99 19.40 38.41
CA PRO A 488 -0.57 19.33 38.10
C PRO A 488 0.06 20.72 38.29
N VAL A 489 1.26 20.76 38.87
CA VAL A 489 2.06 21.99 39.02
C VAL A 489 3.35 21.94 38.21
N GLU A 490 3.74 20.75 37.74
CA GLU A 490 4.94 20.55 36.95
C GLU A 490 4.69 19.39 35.96
N ALA A 491 5.06 19.58 34.70
CA ALA A 491 5.00 18.54 33.67
C ALA A 491 6.26 18.56 32.78
N LEU A 492 6.64 17.41 32.23
CA LEU A 492 7.64 17.30 31.18
C LEU A 492 6.95 17.32 29.82
N MET A 493 7.17 18.37 29.05
CA MET A 493 6.81 18.43 27.65
C MET A 493 7.89 17.76 26.79
N VAL A 494 7.49 16.81 25.97
CA VAL A 494 8.33 16.13 24.98
C VAL A 494 7.74 16.39 23.60
N LEU A 495 8.34 17.30 22.84
CA LEU A 495 7.98 17.57 21.45
C LEU A 495 8.93 16.79 20.53
N LYS A 496 8.38 15.90 19.71
CA LYS A 496 9.11 15.19 18.64
C LYS A 496 8.69 15.75 17.28
N TYR A 497 9.66 16.04 16.42
CA TYR A 497 9.49 16.61 15.08
C TYR A 497 10.59 16.09 14.13
N GLY A 498 10.50 16.43 12.84
CA GLY A 498 11.36 15.84 11.81
C GLY A 498 11.08 14.35 11.59
N GLY A 499 12.01 13.63 10.95
CA GLY A 499 11.80 12.22 10.59
C GLY A 499 10.76 12.04 9.47
N VAL A 500 10.58 13.07 8.63
CA VAL A 500 9.57 13.13 7.57
C VAL A 500 10.20 12.67 6.26
N LEU A 501 9.47 11.89 5.48
CA LEU A 501 9.91 11.46 4.14
C LEU A 501 10.14 12.69 3.25
N THR A 502 11.34 12.84 2.71
CA THR A 502 11.72 13.98 1.85
C THR A 502 11.13 13.85 0.45
N HIS A 503 11.30 14.87 -0.39
CA HIS A 503 11.00 14.75 -1.82
C HIS A 503 11.88 13.68 -2.49
N ALA A 504 13.16 13.61 -2.13
CA ALA A 504 14.11 12.59 -2.58
C ALA A 504 13.67 11.18 -2.17
N GLY A 505 13.29 10.97 -0.91
CA GLY A 505 12.82 9.68 -0.41
C GLY A 505 11.54 9.20 -1.09
N ARG A 506 10.63 10.12 -1.44
CA ARG A 506 9.45 9.79 -2.27
C ARG A 506 9.84 9.33 -3.67
N LYS A 507 10.76 10.06 -4.33
CA LYS A 507 11.24 9.73 -5.67
C LYS A 507 11.96 8.38 -5.69
N GLN A 508 12.90 8.16 -4.77
CA GLN A 508 13.60 6.90 -4.57
C GLN A 508 12.64 5.72 -4.41
N ALA A 509 11.63 5.85 -3.55
CA ALA A 509 10.65 4.78 -3.35
C ALA A 509 9.84 4.50 -4.64
N GLU A 510 9.38 5.55 -5.34
CA GLU A 510 8.64 5.42 -6.59
C GLU A 510 9.50 4.76 -7.70
N GLU A 511 10.76 5.17 -7.83
CA GLU A 511 11.70 4.59 -8.81
C GLU A 511 12.03 3.14 -8.48
N LEU A 512 12.22 2.79 -7.20
CA LEU A 512 12.40 1.40 -6.81
C LEU A 512 11.17 0.56 -7.13
N GLY A 513 9.97 1.10 -6.91
CA GLY A 513 8.73 0.44 -7.32
C GLY A 513 8.72 0.13 -8.83
N ARG A 514 9.12 1.10 -9.65
CA ARG A 514 9.26 0.94 -11.10
C ARG A 514 10.33 -0.09 -11.48
N TYR A 515 11.47 -0.09 -10.77
CA TYR A 515 12.50 -1.11 -10.93
C TYR A 515 11.97 -2.52 -10.63
N PHE A 516 11.25 -2.69 -9.52
CA PHE A 516 10.65 -3.97 -9.14
C PHE A 516 9.66 -4.47 -10.20
N ARG A 517 8.81 -3.56 -10.70
CA ARG A 517 7.86 -3.85 -11.77
C ARG A 517 8.53 -4.42 -13.02
N ASN A 518 9.70 -3.89 -13.37
CA ASN A 518 10.39 -4.22 -14.62
C ASN A 518 11.39 -5.38 -14.49
N ASN A 519 11.88 -5.69 -13.27
CA ASN A 519 12.99 -6.64 -13.08
C ASN A 519 12.67 -7.83 -12.15
N MET A 520 11.66 -7.74 -11.28
CA MET A 520 11.40 -8.80 -10.29
C MET A 520 10.43 -9.88 -10.77
N TYR A 521 9.66 -9.61 -11.82
CA TYR A 521 8.62 -10.49 -12.32
C TYR A 521 8.95 -10.99 -13.73
N PRO A 522 8.74 -12.27 -14.04
CA PRO A 522 9.04 -12.82 -15.35
C PRO A 522 8.01 -12.35 -16.40
N GLY A 523 8.52 -11.92 -17.55
CA GLY A 523 7.73 -11.51 -18.72
C GLY A 523 8.54 -10.63 -19.67
N GLU A 524 8.24 -10.68 -20.97
CA GLU A 524 8.83 -9.76 -21.94
C GLU A 524 8.26 -8.34 -21.73
N GLY A 525 9.01 -7.45 -21.06
CA GLY A 525 8.65 -6.04 -20.89
C GLY A 525 7.88 -5.71 -19.60
N THR A 526 6.73 -5.05 -19.70
CA THR A 526 5.89 -4.54 -18.58
C THR A 526 5.22 -5.64 -17.73
N GLY A 527 5.87 -6.78 -17.54
CA GLY A 527 5.31 -8.04 -17.03
C GLY A 527 4.43 -7.91 -15.78
N LEU A 528 4.85 -7.13 -14.79
CA LEU A 528 4.01 -6.91 -13.59
C LEU A 528 2.71 -6.15 -13.88
N LEU A 529 2.71 -5.18 -14.80
CA LEU A 529 1.45 -4.51 -15.18
C LEU A 529 0.46 -5.48 -15.77
N ARG A 530 0.94 -6.44 -16.56
CA ARG A 530 0.12 -7.48 -17.19
C ARG A 530 -0.39 -8.49 -16.14
N LEU A 531 0.43 -8.81 -15.14
CA LEU A 531 0.02 -9.68 -14.03
C LEU A 531 -1.00 -9.00 -13.12
N HIS A 532 -0.85 -7.71 -12.87
CA HIS A 532 -1.77 -6.95 -12.03
C HIS A 532 -3.10 -6.63 -12.74
N SER A 533 -3.04 -6.37 -14.05
CA SER A 533 -4.21 -6.10 -14.87
C SER A 533 -5.06 -7.35 -15.11
N THR A 534 -4.46 -8.53 -15.06
CA THR A 534 -5.16 -9.81 -15.11
C THR A 534 -5.37 -10.33 -13.69
N TYR A 535 -6.39 -11.15 -13.42
CA TYR A 535 -6.68 -11.65 -12.07
C TYR A 535 -5.59 -12.52 -11.40
N ARG A 536 -4.38 -12.57 -11.98
CA ARG A 536 -3.26 -13.49 -11.71
C ARG A 536 -2.28 -13.02 -10.62
N HIS A 537 -2.45 -11.82 -10.08
CA HIS A 537 -1.57 -11.25 -9.06
C HIS A 537 -2.32 -10.96 -7.74
N ASP A 538 -1.80 -11.51 -6.65
CA ASP A 538 -2.25 -11.25 -5.27
C ASP A 538 -1.22 -10.38 -4.55
N LEU A 539 -1.41 -9.05 -4.59
CA LEU A 539 -0.54 -8.07 -3.97
C LEU A 539 -1.08 -7.61 -2.61
N LYS A 540 -0.23 -7.72 -1.57
CA LYS A 540 -0.47 -7.08 -0.27
C LYS A 540 0.74 -6.27 0.17
N ILE A 541 0.47 -5.06 0.66
CA ILE A 541 1.50 -4.11 1.12
C ILE A 541 1.24 -3.81 2.59
N TYR A 542 2.27 -4.03 3.40
CA TYR A 542 2.26 -3.83 4.85
C TYR A 542 3.28 -2.76 5.23
N SER A 543 2.96 -1.95 6.22
CA SER A 543 3.89 -0.97 6.79
C SER A 543 3.77 -0.90 8.30
N SER A 544 4.87 -0.54 8.98
CA SER A 544 4.84 -0.07 10.37
C SER A 544 3.88 1.12 10.59
N ASP A 545 3.55 1.46 11.84
CA ASP A 545 2.73 2.66 12.13
C ASP A 545 3.52 3.98 11.95
N GLU A 546 4.80 3.92 11.58
CA GLU A 546 5.59 5.12 11.35
C GLU A 546 5.26 5.82 10.02
N GLY A 547 4.89 7.09 10.10
CA GLY A 547 4.36 7.84 8.95
C GLY A 547 5.30 7.92 7.73
N ARG A 548 6.63 8.02 7.91
CA ARG A 548 7.56 7.99 6.77
C ARG A 548 7.62 6.63 6.07
N VAL A 549 7.44 5.54 6.83
CA VAL A 549 7.44 4.18 6.31
C VAL A 549 6.16 3.94 5.51
N GLN A 550 5.03 4.38 6.03
CA GLN A 550 3.74 4.43 5.35
C GLN A 550 3.80 5.19 4.02
N MET A 551 4.34 6.41 4.03
CA MET A 551 4.47 7.21 2.82
C MET A 551 5.44 6.61 1.81
N SER A 552 6.51 5.95 2.27
CA SER A 552 7.43 5.20 1.39
C SER A 552 6.72 4.03 0.72
N ALA A 553 5.91 3.29 1.48
CA ALA A 553 5.10 2.19 0.96
C ALA A 553 4.12 2.66 -0.12
N ALA A 554 3.46 3.80 0.10
CA ALA A 554 2.56 4.39 -0.87
C ALA A 554 3.29 4.88 -2.13
N ALA A 555 4.47 5.51 -1.98
CA ALA A 555 5.29 5.96 -3.10
C ALA A 555 5.82 4.78 -3.93
N PHE A 556 6.29 3.72 -3.27
CA PHE A 556 6.67 2.49 -3.94
C PHE A 556 5.50 1.84 -4.66
N ALA A 557 4.34 1.71 -4.01
CA ALA A 557 3.13 1.16 -4.62
C ALA A 557 2.74 1.94 -5.89
N LYS A 558 2.87 3.27 -5.84
CA LYS A 558 2.64 4.15 -6.99
C LYS A 558 3.53 3.77 -8.18
N GLY A 559 4.85 3.63 -7.96
CA GLY A 559 5.78 3.26 -9.01
C GLY A 559 5.65 1.81 -9.49
N LEU A 560 5.40 0.89 -8.55
CA LEU A 560 5.19 -0.53 -8.81
C LEU A 560 3.98 -0.79 -9.71
N LEU A 561 2.88 -0.09 -9.44
CA LEU A 561 1.59 -0.28 -10.10
C LEU A 561 1.27 0.76 -11.19
N ASP A 562 2.17 1.73 -11.41
CA ASP A 562 1.97 2.84 -12.36
C ASP A 562 0.74 3.70 -12.05
N LEU A 563 0.54 4.00 -10.76
CA LEU A 563 -0.61 4.77 -10.31
C LEU A 563 -0.39 6.27 -10.52
N GLU A 564 -1.43 6.95 -10.95
CA GLU A 564 -1.46 8.40 -11.07
C GLU A 564 -2.06 9.03 -9.79
N GLY A 565 -1.67 10.26 -9.46
CA GLY A 565 -2.23 11.04 -8.36
C GLY A 565 -1.38 11.16 -7.09
N GLN A 566 -1.99 11.66 -6.01
CA GLN A 566 -1.35 11.92 -4.72
C GLN A 566 -1.15 10.63 -3.89
N LEU A 567 -0.15 10.62 -3.02
CA LEU A 567 0.20 9.44 -2.20
C LEU A 567 -0.80 9.14 -1.08
N THR A 568 -1.42 10.15 -0.47
CA THR A 568 -2.37 9.96 0.64
C THR A 568 -3.54 9.03 0.27
N PRO A 569 -4.19 9.20 -0.90
CA PRO A 569 -5.08 8.20 -1.47
C PRO A 569 -4.57 6.76 -1.44
N ILE A 570 -3.37 6.55 -1.99
CA ILE A 570 -2.74 5.24 -2.18
C ILE A 570 -2.42 4.61 -0.82
N LEU A 571 -1.92 5.41 0.12
CA LEU A 571 -1.65 4.99 1.49
C LEU A 571 -2.90 4.42 2.15
N VAL A 572 -4.03 5.13 2.07
CA VAL A 572 -5.28 4.71 2.71
C VAL A 572 -5.87 3.47 2.06
N SER A 573 -5.78 3.33 0.74
CA SER A 573 -6.44 2.24 0.02
C SER A 573 -5.60 0.97 -0.11
N LEU A 574 -4.28 1.07 -0.21
CA LEU A 574 -3.42 -0.06 -0.61
C LEU A 574 -2.45 -0.53 0.47
N VAL A 575 -2.16 0.31 1.47
CA VAL A 575 -1.14 0.00 2.49
C VAL A 575 -1.81 -0.34 3.81
N SER A 576 -1.63 -1.58 4.25
CA SER A 576 -2.14 -2.07 5.53
C SER A 576 -1.13 -1.80 6.65
N LYS A 577 -1.61 -1.27 7.78
CA LYS A 577 -0.76 -0.98 8.94
C LYS A 577 -0.73 -2.19 9.86
N ASP A 578 0.47 -2.67 10.20
CA ASP A 578 0.67 -3.75 11.18
C ASP A 578 1.85 -3.43 12.09
N SER A 579 1.59 -2.59 13.08
CA SER A 579 2.59 -2.25 14.10
C SER A 579 2.99 -3.45 14.95
N SER A 580 2.09 -4.40 15.14
CA SER A 580 2.36 -5.59 15.93
C SER A 580 3.47 -6.44 15.31
N MET A 581 3.54 -6.50 13.98
CA MET A 581 4.54 -7.25 13.23
C MET A 581 5.81 -6.45 12.93
N LEU A 582 5.71 -5.14 12.71
CA LEU A 582 6.77 -4.30 12.13
C LEU A 582 7.33 -3.20 13.06
N ASP A 583 6.89 -3.12 14.34
CA ASP A 583 7.37 -2.14 15.34
C ASP A 583 8.02 -2.79 16.59
N GLY A 584 8.38 -4.08 16.55
CA GLY A 584 8.70 -4.96 17.70
C GLY A 584 9.99 -4.72 18.51
N LEU A 585 10.45 -3.47 18.68
CA LEU A 585 11.69 -3.15 19.40
C LEU A 585 11.65 -3.48 20.90
N ASP A 586 10.48 -3.40 21.54
CA ASP A 586 10.33 -3.51 23.00
C ASP A 586 10.85 -4.85 23.59
N ASN A 587 10.90 -5.90 22.77
CA ASN A 587 11.31 -7.25 23.21
C ASN A 587 12.84 -7.44 23.30
N ALA A 588 13.64 -6.55 22.71
CA ALA A 588 15.10 -6.69 22.59
C ALA A 588 15.90 -5.52 23.22
N SER A 589 15.22 -4.54 23.81
CA SER A 589 15.85 -3.32 24.37
C SER A 589 16.97 -3.62 25.36
N SER A 590 16.78 -4.61 26.26
CA SER A 590 17.80 -4.99 27.25
C SER A 590 19.10 -5.50 26.61
N GLU A 591 18.99 -6.40 25.63
CA GLU A 591 20.17 -6.95 24.94
C GLU A 591 20.87 -5.90 24.08
N MET A 592 20.11 -4.98 23.47
CA MET A 592 20.69 -3.86 22.73
C MET A 592 21.43 -2.88 23.64
N GLU A 593 20.87 -2.57 24.82
CA GLU A 593 21.54 -1.72 25.82
C GLU A 593 22.84 -2.36 26.32
N GLU A 594 22.85 -3.68 26.55
CA GLU A 594 24.05 -4.44 26.90
C GLU A 594 25.11 -4.37 25.78
N ALA A 595 24.70 -4.59 24.53
CA ALA A 595 25.58 -4.48 23.37
C ALA A 595 26.19 -3.07 23.24
N LYS A 596 25.38 -2.01 23.39
CA LYS A 596 25.84 -0.61 23.36
C LYS A 596 26.80 -0.28 24.50
N ALA A 597 26.56 -0.79 25.71
CA ALA A 597 27.45 -0.59 26.85
C ALA A 597 28.82 -1.22 26.59
N ARG A 598 28.84 -2.47 26.13
CA ARG A 598 30.09 -3.19 25.81
C ARG A 598 30.82 -2.59 24.60
N LEU A 599 30.08 -2.09 23.61
CA LEU A 599 30.64 -1.34 22.49
C LEU A 599 31.31 -0.04 22.96
N ASN A 600 30.72 0.65 23.94
CA ASN A 600 31.32 1.85 24.55
C ASN A 600 32.63 1.50 25.24
N GLU A 601 32.67 0.40 25.99
CA GLU A 601 33.90 -0.10 26.59
C GLU A 601 34.97 -0.39 25.51
N ILE A 602 34.64 -1.09 24.42
CA ILE A 602 35.61 -1.41 23.35
C ILE A 602 36.20 -0.15 22.70
N ILE A 603 35.38 0.88 22.44
CA ILE A 603 35.84 2.12 21.80
C ILE A 603 36.67 2.99 22.76
N THR A 604 36.31 3.02 24.05
CA THR A 604 36.94 3.93 25.03
C THR A 604 38.12 3.30 25.77
N SER A 605 38.13 1.98 25.96
CA SER A 605 39.30 1.27 26.49
C SER A 605 40.27 1.06 25.34
N SER A 606 41.36 1.83 25.34
CA SER A 606 42.51 1.66 24.43
C SER A 606 43.18 0.31 24.65
N THR A 607 42.51 -0.78 24.29
CA THR A 607 43.16 -2.06 24.12
C THR A 607 44.00 -1.88 22.87
N LYS A 608 45.28 -1.59 23.06
CA LYS A 608 46.30 -1.90 22.05
C LYS A 608 46.06 -3.37 21.73
N ALA A 609 45.31 -3.65 20.67
CA ALA A 609 45.18 -4.99 20.15
C ALA A 609 46.63 -5.45 19.96
N ALA A 610 47.05 -6.37 20.83
CA ALA A 610 48.38 -6.92 20.77
C ALA A 610 48.56 -7.39 19.33
N ASN A 611 49.65 -6.95 18.70
CA ASN A 611 50.10 -7.40 17.40
C ASN A 611 49.98 -8.92 17.31
N SER A 612 48.86 -9.39 16.76
CA SER A 612 48.76 -10.68 16.11
C SER A 612 48.62 -10.31 14.64
N ASN A 613 49.70 -10.47 13.90
CA ASN A 613 49.77 -10.19 12.45
C ASN A 613 48.94 -11.20 11.63
N GLU A 614 47.96 -11.86 12.23
CA GLU A 614 47.04 -12.78 11.57
C GLU A 614 45.68 -12.11 11.50
N SER A 615 45.28 -11.69 10.30
CA SER A 615 43.89 -11.36 10.04
C SER A 615 43.06 -12.60 10.38
N PRO A 616 42.06 -12.51 11.28
CA PRO A 616 41.23 -13.66 11.61
C PRO A 616 40.59 -14.22 10.34
N GLU A 617 40.59 -15.54 10.17
CA GLU A 617 40.02 -16.24 9.00
C GLU A 617 38.56 -15.83 8.74
N PHE A 618 37.81 -15.48 9.80
CA PHE A 618 36.44 -14.98 9.73
C PHE A 618 36.28 -13.66 10.51
N PRO A 619 36.60 -12.49 9.92
CA PRO A 619 36.58 -11.19 10.59
C PRO A 619 35.20 -10.76 11.13
N TRP A 620 34.11 -11.31 10.60
CA TRP A 620 32.75 -11.03 11.09
C TRP A 620 32.36 -11.80 12.36
N MET A 621 33.23 -12.71 12.85
CA MET A 621 33.00 -13.49 14.07
C MET A 621 33.56 -12.82 15.33
N THR A 622 34.30 -11.71 15.19
CA THR A 622 34.95 -11.01 16.31
C THR A 622 34.04 -9.97 16.95
N ASP A 623 34.19 -9.77 18.27
CA ASP A 623 33.52 -8.68 19.00
C ASP A 623 33.88 -7.32 18.36
N GLY A 624 32.86 -6.52 18.02
CA GLY A 624 33.07 -5.17 17.48
C GLY A 624 33.59 -5.11 16.05
N ALA A 625 33.39 -6.17 15.26
CA ALA A 625 33.78 -6.20 13.85
C ALA A 625 33.32 -4.94 13.09
N GLY A 626 34.24 -4.34 12.32
CA GLY A 626 34.00 -3.10 11.55
C GLY A 626 34.43 -1.81 12.25
N LEU A 627 34.78 -1.83 13.55
CA LEU A 627 35.33 -0.66 14.22
C LEU A 627 36.74 -0.31 13.72
N PRO A 628 37.06 0.98 13.54
CA PRO A 628 38.41 1.40 13.16
C PRO A 628 39.39 1.20 14.34
N PRO A 629 40.65 0.81 14.08
CA PRO A 629 41.64 0.56 15.14
C PRO A 629 41.99 1.82 15.94
N ASN A 630 41.80 3.01 15.35
CA ASN A 630 42.02 4.31 15.98
C ASN A 630 40.71 4.98 16.45
N ALA A 631 39.64 4.21 16.73
CA ALA A 631 38.33 4.76 17.12
C ALA A 631 38.39 5.76 18.29
N SER A 632 39.22 5.50 19.31
CA SER A 632 39.39 6.40 20.46
C SER A 632 40.03 7.75 20.10
N GLU A 633 40.87 7.79 19.08
CA GLU A 633 41.52 9.01 18.57
C GLU A 633 40.58 9.83 17.67
N LEU A 634 39.62 9.17 17.00
CA LEU A 634 38.61 9.82 16.16
C LEU A 634 37.53 10.54 16.98
N LEU A 635 37.24 10.09 18.21
CA LEU A 635 36.21 10.68 19.07
C LEU A 635 36.45 12.17 19.39
N PRO A 636 37.66 12.60 19.85
CA PRO A 636 37.95 14.02 20.02
C PRO A 636 37.81 14.85 18.74
N GLU A 637 38.26 14.31 17.60
CA GLU A 637 38.17 15.02 16.31
C GLU A 637 36.71 15.18 15.87
N LEU A 638 35.87 14.14 16.07
CA LEU A 638 34.43 14.20 15.83
C LEU A 638 33.77 15.35 16.61
N VAL A 639 34.09 15.49 17.90
CA VAL A 639 33.56 16.58 18.76
C VAL A 639 34.04 17.94 18.27
N LYS A 640 35.33 18.08 17.96
CA LYS A 640 35.93 19.33 17.48
C LYS A 640 35.28 19.80 16.17
N LEU A 641 35.11 18.89 15.21
CA LEU A 641 34.47 19.19 13.93
C LEU A 641 32.98 19.49 14.10
N THR A 642 32.28 18.76 14.97
CA THR A 642 30.87 19.03 15.31
C THR A 642 30.72 20.46 15.87
N LYS A 643 31.61 20.87 16.79
CA LYS A 643 31.65 22.24 17.33
C LYS A 643 31.86 23.29 16.23
N LYS A 644 32.76 23.03 15.28
CA LYS A 644 33.05 23.93 14.15
C LYS A 644 31.80 24.13 13.27
N VAL A 645 31.06 23.07 12.96
CA VAL A 645 29.81 23.14 12.18
C VAL A 645 28.72 23.87 12.97
N THR A 646 28.53 23.52 14.26
CA THR A 646 27.53 24.18 15.12
C THR A 646 27.72 25.70 15.19
N GLU A 647 28.98 26.17 15.29
CA GLU A 647 29.28 27.60 15.37
C GLU A 647 28.95 28.36 14.08
N GLN A 648 29.18 27.76 12.90
CA GLN A 648 28.80 28.37 11.63
C GLN A 648 27.27 28.48 11.50
N VAL A 649 26.53 27.43 11.83
CA VAL A 649 25.07 27.45 11.80
C VAL A 649 24.50 28.44 12.83
N ARG A 650 25.18 28.66 13.96
CA ARG A 650 24.82 29.69 14.95
C ARG A 650 24.87 31.10 14.37
N LEU A 651 25.87 31.39 13.53
CA LEU A 651 26.01 32.69 12.88
C LEU A 651 24.87 32.90 11.87
N LEU A 652 24.62 31.91 11.00
CA LEU A 652 23.50 31.96 10.05
C LEU A 652 22.14 32.15 10.74
N ALA A 653 21.93 31.51 11.88
CA ALA A 653 20.70 31.66 12.67
C ALA A 653 20.55 33.04 13.34
N LYS A 654 21.65 33.76 13.57
CA LYS A 654 21.60 35.14 14.07
C LYS A 654 21.30 36.12 12.96
N ASP A 655 21.94 35.96 11.82
CA ASP A 655 21.75 36.82 10.65
C ASP A 655 20.28 36.78 10.18
N GLU A 656 19.65 35.60 10.15
CA GLU A 656 18.22 35.44 9.82
C GLU A 656 17.30 36.18 10.83
N ASP A 657 17.63 36.14 12.13
CA ASP A 657 16.84 36.82 13.17
C ASP A 657 17.00 38.35 13.07
N GLU A 658 18.20 38.84 12.73
CA GLU A 658 18.48 40.27 12.51
C GLU A 658 17.72 40.80 11.28
N GLU A 659 17.76 40.12 10.14
CA GLU A 659 16.99 40.47 8.94
C GLU A 659 15.46 40.44 9.16
N LEU A 660 14.96 39.45 9.91
CA LEU A 660 13.54 39.36 10.27
C LEU A 660 13.10 40.49 11.20
N THR A 661 13.95 40.91 12.14
CA THR A 661 13.65 42.06 13.01
C THR A 661 13.60 43.39 12.25
N GLU A 662 14.40 43.56 11.20
CA GLU A 662 14.35 44.74 10.33
C GLU A 662 13.09 44.75 9.42
N THR A 663 12.71 43.59 8.88
CA THR A 663 11.59 43.43 7.94
C THR A 663 10.20 43.42 8.61
N SER A 664 10.12 43.04 9.89
CA SER A 664 8.87 42.94 10.67
C SER A 664 8.26 44.28 11.07
N SER A 665 8.89 45.42 10.75
CA SER A 665 8.40 46.74 11.15
C SER A 665 7.11 47.18 10.43
N TYR A 666 6.68 46.54 9.33
CA TYR A 666 5.55 47.03 8.52
C TYR A 666 4.57 46.02 7.87
N ASN A 667 4.64 44.69 8.13
CA ASN A 667 3.78 43.74 7.40
C ASN A 667 2.72 43.03 8.25
N VAL A 668 1.45 43.17 7.85
CA VAL A 668 0.32 42.34 8.29
C VAL A 668 0.44 40.97 7.62
N ILE A 669 0.45 39.90 8.42
CA ILE A 669 0.51 38.51 7.95
C ILE A 669 -0.75 38.22 7.12
N PRO A 670 -0.65 37.94 5.79
CA PRO A 670 -1.83 37.66 4.99
C PRO A 670 -2.42 36.27 5.33
N PRO A 671 -3.75 36.09 5.26
CA PRO A 671 -4.37 34.78 5.47
C PRO A 671 -4.00 33.82 4.33
N TYR A 672 -3.68 32.59 4.74
CA TYR A 672 -3.10 31.54 3.92
C TYR A 672 -4.11 30.87 2.95
N ASP A 673 -3.63 30.52 1.74
CA ASP A 673 -4.36 29.76 0.73
C ASP A 673 -4.13 28.25 0.88
N GLN A 674 -5.15 27.55 1.41
CA GLN A 674 -5.16 26.10 1.65
C GLN A 674 -4.81 25.24 0.43
N ALA A 675 -4.98 25.73 -0.80
CA ALA A 675 -4.71 24.97 -2.01
C ALA A 675 -3.21 24.87 -2.36
N LYS A 676 -2.35 25.71 -1.77
CA LYS A 676 -0.97 25.90 -2.26
C LYS A 676 0.10 24.99 -1.64
N ALA A 677 -0.01 24.60 -0.36
CA ALA A 677 1.05 23.81 0.31
C ALA A 677 0.82 22.29 0.35
N LEU A 678 -0.36 21.79 -0.05
CA LEU A 678 -0.63 20.34 -0.08
C LEU A 678 -0.02 19.60 -1.28
N GLY A 679 0.71 20.26 -2.18
CA GLY A 679 1.05 19.64 -3.47
C GLY A 679 2.28 20.14 -4.22
N LYS A 680 3.16 20.95 -3.64
CA LYS A 680 4.35 21.42 -4.38
C LYS A 680 5.63 20.72 -3.93
N ILE A 681 6.08 19.80 -4.76
CA ILE A 681 7.45 19.26 -4.80
C ILE A 681 8.48 20.40 -4.91
N ASN A 682 8.08 21.54 -5.49
CA ASN A 682 8.93 22.70 -5.76
C ASN A 682 9.25 23.57 -4.53
N ILE A 683 8.62 23.33 -3.37
CA ILE A 683 8.84 24.18 -2.18
C ILE A 683 10.30 24.12 -1.73
N ASP A 684 10.91 22.93 -1.72
CA ASP A 684 12.31 22.81 -1.32
C ASP A 684 13.24 23.47 -2.34
N VAL A 685 12.96 23.32 -3.64
CA VAL A 685 13.75 23.96 -4.73
C VAL A 685 13.75 25.49 -4.60
N ASP A 686 12.58 26.09 -4.40
CA ASP A 686 12.45 27.55 -4.24
C ASP A 686 13.17 28.05 -2.97
N ARG A 687 13.16 27.25 -1.89
CA ARG A 687 13.86 27.57 -0.63
C ARG A 687 15.37 27.48 -0.75
N ILE A 688 15.86 26.41 -1.40
CA ILE A 688 17.29 26.22 -1.65
C ILE A 688 17.83 27.36 -2.52
N ALA A 689 17.08 27.74 -3.57
CA ALA A 689 17.41 28.89 -4.40
C ALA A 689 17.45 30.22 -3.60
N ALA A 690 16.66 30.33 -2.54
CA ALA A 690 16.67 31.45 -1.60
C ALA A 690 17.76 31.34 -0.50
N GLY A 691 18.65 30.34 -0.57
CA GLY A 691 19.71 30.14 0.42
C GLY A 691 19.25 29.54 1.75
N LEU A 692 18.00 29.07 1.85
CA LEU A 692 17.43 28.51 3.08
C LEU A 692 17.65 26.99 3.20
N PRO A 693 17.64 26.43 4.42
CA PRO A 693 17.72 24.98 4.60
C PRO A 693 16.52 24.22 3.98
N CYS A 694 16.82 23.02 3.47
CA CYS A 694 15.87 22.09 2.86
C CYS A 694 15.00 21.37 3.90
N GLY A 695 13.80 20.94 3.51
CA GLY A 695 12.91 20.14 4.37
C GLY A 695 12.06 20.97 5.33
N SER A 696 11.85 22.25 4.97
CA SER A 696 11.18 23.28 5.79
C SER A 696 11.90 23.69 7.08
N GLU A 697 13.09 23.16 7.37
CA GLU A 697 13.93 23.57 8.51
C GLU A 697 14.39 25.04 8.34
N GLY A 698 14.35 25.82 9.41
CA GLY A 698 14.95 27.18 9.47
C GLY A 698 16.31 27.14 10.18
N PHE A 699 17.13 28.20 10.05
CA PHE A 699 18.49 28.18 10.64
C PHE A 699 18.48 28.02 12.15
N LEU A 700 17.47 28.59 12.85
CA LEU A 700 17.28 28.36 14.29
C LEU A 700 17.12 26.87 14.65
N LEU A 701 16.34 26.13 13.85
CA LEU A 701 16.09 24.71 14.10
C LEU A 701 17.30 23.86 13.75
N MET A 702 18.00 24.21 12.65
CA MET A 702 19.26 23.61 12.25
C MET A 702 20.33 23.80 13.34
N TYR A 703 20.47 25.02 13.88
CA TYR A 703 21.38 25.31 14.99
C TYR A 703 21.00 24.50 16.23
N ALA A 704 19.72 24.44 16.59
CA ALA A 704 19.27 23.68 17.75
C ALA A 704 19.55 22.17 17.61
N ARG A 705 19.47 21.64 16.39
CA ARG A 705 19.87 20.24 16.06
C ARG A 705 21.36 20.03 16.28
N TRP A 706 22.22 20.82 15.65
CA TRP A 706 23.68 20.70 15.77
C TRP A 706 24.18 20.95 17.19
N ARG A 707 23.62 21.96 17.88
CA ARG A 707 23.95 22.26 19.28
C ARG A 707 23.58 21.14 20.23
N LYS A 708 22.46 20.47 19.98
CA LYS A 708 22.07 19.29 20.76
C LYS A 708 23.03 18.14 20.53
N LEU A 709 23.41 17.84 19.28
CA LEU A 709 24.38 16.80 18.97
C LEU A 709 25.73 17.08 19.64
N GLU A 710 26.21 18.31 19.57
CA GLU A 710 27.44 18.74 20.23
C GLU A 710 27.41 18.44 21.74
N ARG A 711 26.32 18.81 22.43
CA ARG A 711 26.17 18.62 23.88
C ARG A 711 25.97 17.15 24.26
N ASP A 712 25.17 16.44 23.49
CA ASP A 712 24.79 15.06 23.81
C ASP A 712 25.96 14.10 23.48
N LEU A 713 26.78 14.40 22.45
CA LEU A 713 27.95 13.59 22.06
C LEU A 713 29.08 13.59 23.10
N TYR A 714 29.33 14.73 23.76
CA TYR A 714 30.42 14.85 24.72
C TYR A 714 30.04 15.65 25.96
N ASN A 715 30.13 15.00 27.12
CA ASN A 715 29.87 15.61 28.41
C ASN A 715 31.15 16.23 28.98
N GLU A 716 31.32 17.54 28.79
CA GLU A 716 32.50 18.28 29.27
C GLU A 716 32.70 18.19 30.79
N ARG A 717 31.63 18.09 31.58
CA ARG A 717 31.71 18.02 33.05
C ARG A 717 32.22 16.67 33.55
N LYS A 718 31.97 15.61 32.78
CA LYS A 718 32.32 14.22 33.15
C LYS A 718 33.47 13.65 32.31
N ASP A 719 33.99 14.42 31.36
CA ASP A 719 34.99 13.99 30.37
C ASP A 719 34.62 12.63 29.74
N ARG A 720 33.38 12.55 29.23
CA ARG A 720 32.81 11.28 28.74
C ARG A 720 32.09 11.46 27.41
N PHE A 721 32.41 10.59 26.47
CA PHE A 721 31.74 10.47 25.17
C PHE A 721 30.48 9.60 25.27
N ASP A 722 29.43 10.02 24.59
CA ASP A 722 28.24 9.20 24.34
C ASP A 722 28.26 8.70 22.89
N ILE A 723 28.84 7.52 22.69
CA ILE A 723 28.97 6.89 21.37
C ILE A 723 27.61 6.60 20.71
N THR A 724 26.51 6.59 21.47
CA THR A 724 25.17 6.35 20.92
C THR A 724 24.69 7.52 20.06
N GLN A 725 25.37 8.66 20.10
CA GLN A 725 25.09 9.84 19.27
C GLN A 725 25.86 9.81 17.94
N ILE A 726 26.80 8.88 17.73
CA ILE A 726 27.56 8.77 16.47
C ILE A 726 26.63 8.57 15.26
N PRO A 727 25.62 7.67 15.29
CA PRO A 727 24.67 7.53 14.18
C PRO A 727 23.88 8.82 13.92
N ASP A 728 23.46 9.54 14.97
CA ASP A 728 22.72 10.80 14.83
C ASP A 728 23.57 11.92 14.19
N VAL A 729 24.87 11.97 14.53
CA VAL A 729 25.85 12.89 13.89
C VAL A 729 26.08 12.51 12.44
N TYR A 730 26.31 11.22 12.17
CA TYR A 730 26.48 10.70 10.81
C TYR A 730 25.28 11.01 9.91
N ASP A 731 24.07 10.68 10.35
CA ASP A 731 22.81 10.98 9.66
C ASP A 731 22.65 12.47 9.36
N SER A 732 23.02 13.33 10.33
CA SER A 732 22.93 14.79 10.19
C SER A 732 23.94 15.33 9.18
N CYS A 733 25.17 14.81 9.19
CA CYS A 733 26.19 15.15 8.18
C CYS A 733 25.74 14.74 6.78
N LYS A 734 25.26 13.49 6.64
CA LYS A 734 24.80 12.94 5.36
C LYS A 734 23.63 13.75 4.80
N TYR A 735 22.64 14.08 5.64
CA TYR A 735 21.52 14.92 5.25
C TYR A 735 21.97 16.32 4.82
N ASP A 736 22.84 16.97 5.59
CA ASP A 736 23.28 18.33 5.27
C ASP A 736 24.20 18.39 4.04
N LEU A 737 25.03 17.36 3.80
CA LEU A 737 25.81 17.24 2.56
C LEU A 737 24.95 16.99 1.34
N LEU A 738 23.87 16.22 1.46
CA LEU A 738 23.00 15.90 0.33
C LEU A 738 21.98 17.02 0.05
N HIS A 739 21.38 17.59 1.11
CA HIS A 739 20.27 18.52 0.99
C HIS A 739 20.60 19.99 1.24
N ASN A 740 21.70 20.26 1.93
CA ASN A 740 22.10 21.60 2.35
C ASN A 740 23.51 21.97 1.86
N ALA A 741 24.00 21.32 0.80
CA ALA A 741 25.31 21.57 0.21
C ALA A 741 25.52 23.05 -0.17
N HIS A 742 24.44 23.73 -0.58
CA HIS A 742 24.44 25.15 -0.94
C HIS A 742 24.84 26.09 0.21
N LEU A 743 24.76 25.63 1.47
CA LEU A 743 25.19 26.41 2.64
C LEU A 743 26.72 26.49 2.78
N ASN A 744 27.48 25.64 2.08
CA ASN A 744 28.95 25.63 2.07
C ASN A 744 29.60 25.63 3.47
N LEU A 745 29.07 24.80 4.38
CA LEU A 745 29.58 24.69 5.75
C LEU A 745 31.00 24.09 5.77
N GLU A 746 32.00 24.87 6.18
CA GLU A 746 33.38 24.43 6.22
C GLU A 746 33.59 23.36 7.29
N GLY A 747 34.32 22.28 6.98
CA GLY A 747 34.54 21.19 7.94
C GLY A 747 33.49 20.07 7.87
N LEU A 748 32.39 20.26 7.13
CA LEU A 748 31.29 19.29 7.08
C LEU A 748 31.69 17.99 6.36
N ASP A 749 32.51 18.07 5.30
CA ASP A 749 32.98 16.90 4.58
C ASP A 749 34.02 16.11 5.40
N GLU A 750 34.92 16.79 6.14
CA GLU A 750 35.80 16.10 7.09
C GLU A 750 35.02 15.50 8.25
N LEU A 751 34.01 16.22 8.77
CA LEU A 751 33.14 15.70 9.83
C LEU A 751 32.41 14.43 9.37
N PHE A 752 31.86 14.44 8.16
CA PHE A 752 31.21 13.28 7.57
C PHE A 752 32.16 12.09 7.45
N LYS A 753 33.40 12.28 6.97
CA LYS A 753 34.39 11.20 6.86
C LYS A 753 34.70 10.57 8.21
N VAL A 754 34.90 11.38 9.26
CA VAL A 754 35.16 10.90 10.62
C VAL A 754 33.94 10.19 11.20
N ALA A 755 32.76 10.80 11.05
CA ALA A 755 31.49 10.22 11.52
C ALA A 755 31.19 8.88 10.84
N GLN A 756 31.42 8.78 9.53
CA GLN A 756 31.21 7.57 8.74
C GLN A 756 32.11 6.43 9.24
N LEU A 757 33.42 6.66 9.41
CA LEU A 757 34.34 5.63 9.89
C LEU A 757 33.94 5.03 11.25
N LEU A 758 33.39 5.86 12.14
CA LEU A 758 32.87 5.40 13.42
C LEU A 758 31.50 4.73 13.26
N ALA A 759 30.59 5.31 12.49
CA ALA A 759 29.24 4.80 12.25
C ALA A 759 29.23 3.42 11.58
N ASP A 760 30.14 3.18 10.62
CA ASP A 760 30.37 1.90 9.94
C ASP A 760 30.56 0.74 10.94
N GLY A 761 31.22 1.00 12.07
CA GLY A 761 31.41 0.02 13.14
C GLY A 761 30.34 0.09 14.23
N VAL A 762 29.81 1.27 14.54
CA VAL A 762 28.84 1.44 15.63
C VAL A 762 27.45 0.91 15.26
N ILE A 763 26.90 1.32 14.12
CA ILE A 763 25.52 1.03 13.71
C ILE A 763 25.26 -0.49 13.65
N PRO A 764 26.06 -1.31 12.95
CA PRO A 764 25.78 -2.75 12.86
C PRO A 764 25.94 -3.47 14.20
N ASN A 765 26.75 -2.93 15.13
CA ASN A 765 27.04 -3.51 16.43
C ASN A 765 26.07 -3.06 17.53
N GLU A 766 25.23 -2.04 17.29
CA GLU A 766 24.08 -1.75 18.14
C GLU A 766 23.07 -2.90 18.19
N TYR A 767 23.02 -3.71 17.12
CA TYR A 767 22.17 -4.90 17.00
C TYR A 767 22.90 -6.18 17.42
N GLY A 768 23.91 -6.07 18.27
CA GLY A 768 24.73 -7.15 18.83
C GLY A 768 26.18 -7.07 18.36
N ILE A 769 27.15 -7.28 19.27
CA ILE A 769 28.58 -7.07 18.94
C ILE A 769 29.26 -8.31 18.35
N ASN A 770 28.63 -9.47 18.44
CA ASN A 770 29.13 -10.76 17.95
C ASN A 770 27.98 -11.63 17.41
N PRO A 771 28.28 -12.72 16.67
CA PRO A 771 27.26 -13.53 16.00
C PRO A 771 26.14 -14.03 16.91
N LYS A 772 26.46 -14.51 18.12
CA LYS A 772 25.46 -15.02 19.08
C LYS A 772 24.53 -13.92 19.57
N GLN A 773 25.06 -12.76 19.95
CA GLN A 773 24.23 -11.61 20.31
C GLN A 773 23.39 -11.11 19.12
N LYS A 774 23.98 -11.04 17.92
CA LYS A 774 23.29 -10.61 16.70
C LYS A 774 22.10 -11.52 16.38
N LEU A 775 22.26 -12.84 16.51
CA LEU A 775 21.17 -13.80 16.34
C LEU A 775 20.08 -13.64 17.43
N LYS A 776 20.48 -13.48 18.69
CA LYS A 776 19.53 -13.31 19.81
C LYS A 776 18.69 -12.04 19.69
N ILE A 777 19.31 -10.91 19.38
CA ILE A 777 18.60 -9.64 19.15
C ILE A 777 17.73 -9.74 17.90
N GLY A 778 18.29 -10.25 16.81
CA GLY A 778 17.59 -10.40 15.54
C GLY A 778 16.34 -11.29 15.64
N SER A 779 16.44 -12.43 16.33
CA SER A 779 15.31 -13.35 16.52
C SER A 779 14.20 -12.77 17.37
N LYS A 780 14.49 -11.86 18.31
CA LYS A 780 13.48 -11.15 19.11
C LYS A 780 12.73 -10.09 18.31
N ILE A 781 13.43 -9.28 17.53
CA ILE A 781 12.84 -8.19 16.74
C ILE A 781 12.06 -8.76 15.54
N ALA A 782 12.67 -9.70 14.79
CA ALA A 782 12.09 -10.22 13.57
C ALA A 782 11.10 -11.38 13.77
N ARG A 783 10.87 -11.84 15.01
CA ARG A 783 10.09 -13.06 15.33
C ARG A 783 8.76 -13.18 14.58
N ARG A 784 7.95 -12.13 14.66
CA ARG A 784 6.61 -12.07 14.03
C ARG A 784 6.69 -12.01 12.51
N LEU A 785 7.60 -11.18 11.99
CA LEU A 785 7.82 -11.06 10.55
C LEU A 785 8.29 -12.39 9.95
N LEU A 786 9.24 -13.08 10.58
CA LEU A 786 9.71 -14.40 10.16
C LEU A 786 8.56 -15.42 10.13
N GLY A 787 7.72 -15.46 11.17
CA GLY A 787 6.52 -16.30 11.19
C GLY A 787 5.57 -15.99 10.03
N LYS A 788 5.32 -14.71 9.74
CA LYS A 788 4.45 -14.31 8.64
C LYS A 788 5.02 -14.69 7.26
N ILE A 789 6.33 -14.53 7.07
CA ILE A 789 7.04 -14.94 5.85
C ILE A 789 6.86 -16.45 5.61
N LEU A 790 7.05 -17.28 6.65
CA LEU A 790 6.85 -18.73 6.54
C LEU A 790 5.38 -19.08 6.20
N ILE A 791 4.41 -18.41 6.82
CA ILE A 791 2.98 -18.59 6.50
C ILE A 791 2.70 -18.23 5.04
N ASP A 792 3.19 -17.07 4.55
CA ASP A 792 2.93 -16.67 3.17
C ASP A 792 3.57 -17.62 2.14
N LEU A 793 4.74 -18.20 2.44
CA LEU A 793 5.37 -19.23 1.60
C LEU A 793 4.56 -20.54 1.61
N ARG A 794 4.12 -21.01 2.79
CA ARG A 794 3.29 -22.22 2.93
C ARG A 794 1.96 -22.09 2.19
N ASN A 795 1.24 -21.00 2.42
CA ASN A 795 -0.03 -20.75 1.76
C ASN A 795 0.14 -20.72 0.23
N THR A 796 1.32 -20.32 -0.29
CA THR A 796 1.56 -20.36 -1.74
C THR A 796 1.83 -21.76 -2.24
N ARG A 797 2.54 -22.58 -1.45
CA ARG A 797 2.71 -24.01 -1.75
C ARG A 797 1.37 -24.74 -1.74
N GLU A 798 0.56 -24.56 -0.70
CA GLU A 798 -0.76 -25.20 -0.56
C GLU A 798 -1.67 -24.84 -1.73
N GLU A 799 -1.77 -23.54 -2.07
CA GLU A 799 -2.52 -23.10 -3.25
C GLU A 799 -2.00 -23.76 -4.54
N ALA A 800 -0.67 -23.84 -4.73
CA ALA A 800 -0.09 -24.47 -5.91
C ALA A 800 -0.39 -25.98 -5.99
N ILE A 801 -0.39 -26.68 -4.85
CA ILE A 801 -0.72 -28.11 -4.75
C ILE A 801 -2.20 -28.33 -5.08
N SER A 802 -3.11 -27.60 -4.43
CA SER A 802 -4.55 -27.71 -4.69
C SER A 802 -4.89 -27.46 -6.15
N VAL A 803 -4.25 -26.47 -6.77
CA VAL A 803 -4.39 -26.16 -8.18
C VAL A 803 -3.91 -27.32 -9.07
N ALA A 804 -2.78 -27.95 -8.74
CA ALA A 804 -2.23 -29.07 -9.50
C ALA A 804 -3.06 -30.37 -9.36
N GLU A 805 -3.54 -30.69 -8.17
CA GLU A 805 -4.39 -31.88 -7.91
C GLU A 805 -5.71 -31.83 -8.70
N LEU A 806 -6.31 -30.65 -8.75
CA LEU A 806 -7.51 -30.41 -9.54
C LEU A 806 -7.27 -30.55 -11.05
N LYS A 807 -6.04 -30.36 -11.55
CA LYS A 807 -5.71 -30.67 -12.97
C LYS A 807 -5.61 -32.17 -13.20
N SER A 808 -4.91 -32.90 -12.32
CA SER A 808 -4.80 -34.36 -12.45
C SER A 808 -6.17 -35.04 -12.40
N ASN A 809 -7.10 -34.53 -11.58
CA ASN A 809 -8.46 -35.07 -11.51
C ASN A 809 -9.28 -34.79 -12.78
N GLN A 810 -9.13 -33.60 -13.40
CA GLN A 810 -9.77 -33.29 -14.68
C GLN A 810 -9.20 -34.13 -15.83
N ASP A 811 -7.89 -34.34 -15.86
CA ASP A 811 -7.23 -35.16 -16.89
C ASP A 811 -7.60 -36.64 -16.74
N GLN A 812 -7.64 -37.19 -15.51
CA GLN A 812 -8.06 -38.58 -15.24
C GLN A 812 -9.54 -38.84 -15.58
N HIS A 813 -10.43 -37.86 -15.33
CA HIS A 813 -11.84 -37.99 -15.73
C HIS A 813 -11.99 -38.01 -17.25
N SER A 814 -11.13 -37.31 -17.99
CA SER A 814 -11.12 -37.26 -19.45
C SER A 814 -10.53 -38.52 -20.12
N THR A 815 -9.60 -39.22 -19.45
CA THR A 815 -9.09 -40.53 -19.88
C THR A 815 -10.03 -41.68 -19.47
N SER A 816 -10.70 -41.59 -18.32
CA SER A 816 -11.73 -42.54 -17.90
C SER A 816 -12.93 -42.58 -18.88
N THR A 817 -13.41 -41.41 -19.32
CA THR A 817 -14.50 -41.33 -20.31
C THR A 817 -14.10 -41.70 -21.74
N LYS A 818 -12.80 -41.84 -22.04
CA LYS A 818 -12.32 -42.40 -23.32
C LYS A 818 -12.22 -43.92 -23.27
N ASN A 819 -11.86 -44.51 -22.14
CA ASN A 819 -11.79 -45.97 -22.00
C ASN A 819 -13.17 -46.63 -21.83
N GLU A 820 -14.19 -45.90 -21.32
CA GLU A 820 -15.56 -46.43 -21.24
C GLU A 820 -16.37 -46.30 -22.55
N LYS A 821 -15.82 -45.64 -23.57
CA LYS A 821 -16.48 -45.49 -24.89
C LYS A 821 -16.03 -46.48 -25.96
N GLU A 822 -15.08 -47.37 -25.66
CA GLU A 822 -14.66 -48.43 -26.59
C GLU A 822 -15.15 -49.84 -26.21
N ASP A 823 -15.79 -50.04 -25.05
CA ASP A 823 -16.25 -51.36 -24.57
C ASP A 823 -17.77 -51.52 -24.40
N ALA A 824 -18.58 -50.55 -24.86
CA ALA A 824 -20.04 -50.58 -24.71
C ALA A 824 -20.84 -50.65 -26.02
N ASP A 825 -20.23 -51.10 -27.12
CA ASP A 825 -20.91 -51.28 -28.41
C ASP A 825 -21.05 -52.76 -28.81
N TYR A 826 -21.35 -53.63 -27.84
CA TYR A 826 -21.75 -55.03 -28.09
C TYR A 826 -22.57 -55.60 -26.93
N GLN A 827 -23.79 -55.10 -26.70
CA GLN A 827 -24.94 -55.96 -26.35
C GLN A 827 -26.27 -55.19 -26.12
N SER A 828 -27.29 -55.76 -26.75
CA SER A 828 -28.72 -55.74 -26.38
C SER A 828 -29.50 -54.41 -26.42
N LYS A 829 -30.19 -54.25 -27.55
CA LYS A 829 -31.63 -53.93 -27.64
C LYS A 829 -32.44 -54.53 -26.48
N LEU A 830 -33.42 -53.80 -25.93
CA LEU A 830 -34.85 -54.18 -25.72
C LEU A 830 -35.58 -53.39 -24.60
N PHE A 831 -36.79 -52.88 -24.92
CA PHE A 831 -37.95 -52.46 -24.07
C PHE A 831 -37.76 -51.31 -23.05
N ILE A 832 -38.42 -50.14 -23.14
CA ILE A 832 -39.85 -49.72 -23.05
C ILE A 832 -40.50 -49.82 -21.64
N LYS A 833 -40.94 -48.63 -21.16
CA LYS A 833 -42.12 -48.25 -20.33
C LYS A 833 -42.00 -47.95 -18.81
N ASN A 834 -42.51 -46.75 -18.48
CA ASN A 834 -43.48 -46.31 -17.43
C ASN A 834 -43.22 -46.71 -15.96
N GLU A 835 -43.63 -45.99 -14.89
CA GLU A 835 -44.59 -44.90 -14.68
C GLU A 835 -44.37 -44.27 -13.27
N ASP A 836 -45.02 -43.12 -13.05
CA ASP A 836 -45.22 -42.33 -11.84
C ASP A 836 -45.65 -43.09 -10.56
N THR A 837 -45.32 -42.58 -9.35
CA THR A 837 -46.32 -42.08 -8.33
C THR A 837 -45.74 -41.55 -7.00
N ARG A 838 -46.03 -40.26 -6.72
CA ARG A 838 -46.53 -39.60 -5.47
C ARG A 838 -46.46 -40.33 -4.10
N ARG A 839 -45.91 -39.68 -3.04
CA ARG A 839 -46.59 -38.81 -2.00
C ARG A 839 -45.94 -38.84 -0.57
N THR A 840 -45.86 -37.63 0.03
CA THR A 840 -46.01 -37.20 1.46
C THR A 840 -44.98 -37.52 2.57
N SER A 841 -44.23 -36.47 2.94
CA SER A 841 -44.03 -35.83 4.27
C SER A 841 -43.93 -36.66 5.56
N THR A 842 -42.78 -36.51 6.27
CA THR A 842 -42.69 -36.07 7.68
C THR A 842 -41.28 -35.56 8.01
N SER A 843 -41.24 -34.55 8.87
CA SER A 843 -40.11 -33.83 9.44
C SER A 843 -39.05 -34.71 10.13
N GLU A 844 -37.77 -34.39 9.92
CA GLU A 844 -36.77 -34.35 10.99
C GLU A 844 -35.50 -33.58 10.54
N ILE A 845 -34.98 -32.81 11.48
CA ILE A 845 -33.90 -31.83 11.36
C ILE A 845 -32.58 -32.55 11.02
N SER A 846 -31.95 -32.23 9.89
CA SER A 846 -30.54 -32.50 9.66
C SER A 846 -29.87 -31.22 9.14
N THR A 847 -28.84 -30.82 9.87
CA THR A 847 -27.91 -29.74 9.58
C THR A 847 -27.03 -30.12 8.40
N ASP A 848 -27.31 -29.56 7.23
CA ASP A 848 -26.32 -29.45 6.15
C ASP A 848 -25.39 -28.28 6.49
N HIS A 849 -24.24 -28.61 7.05
CA HIS A 849 -23.00 -27.85 6.95
C HIS A 849 -22.07 -28.78 6.18
N ASP A 850 -21.78 -28.47 4.91
CA ASP A 850 -20.56 -28.87 4.16
C ASP A 850 -20.70 -28.47 2.68
N ASP A 851 -20.92 -27.18 2.39
CA ASP A 851 -20.96 -26.66 0.99
C ASP A 851 -20.33 -25.26 0.82
N ASP A 852 -19.74 -24.67 1.87
CA ASP A 852 -19.19 -23.31 1.80
C ASP A 852 -17.67 -23.24 1.55
N ASP A 853 -16.90 -24.32 1.77
CA ASP A 853 -15.45 -24.35 1.46
C ASP A 853 -15.14 -24.58 -0.04
N ASP A 854 -16.11 -25.10 -0.81
CA ASP A 854 -15.99 -25.37 -2.25
C ASP A 854 -16.13 -24.12 -3.16
N LYS A 855 -16.37 -22.93 -2.56
CA LYS A 855 -16.49 -21.67 -3.31
C LYS A 855 -15.21 -20.85 -3.40
N GLU A 856 -14.26 -21.01 -2.46
CA GLU A 856 -12.99 -20.26 -2.50
C GLU A 856 -11.98 -20.84 -3.52
N THR A 857 -12.17 -22.06 -4.01
CA THR A 857 -11.27 -22.74 -4.98
C THR A 857 -11.68 -22.59 -6.45
N LYS A 858 -12.69 -21.77 -6.77
CA LYS A 858 -13.30 -21.64 -8.12
C LYS A 858 -12.62 -20.66 -9.08
N TYR A 859 -11.39 -20.22 -8.82
CA TYR A 859 -10.66 -19.26 -9.67
C TYR A 859 -10.03 -19.90 -10.91
N ARG A 860 -10.85 -20.43 -11.84
CA ARG A 860 -10.35 -21.04 -13.09
C ARG A 860 -10.78 -20.30 -14.37
N LEU A 861 -9.81 -20.17 -15.27
CA LEU A 861 -9.92 -19.74 -16.65
C LEU A 861 -9.59 -20.95 -17.54
N ASP A 862 -10.29 -21.11 -18.66
CA ASP A 862 -10.09 -22.24 -19.58
C ASP A 862 -8.67 -22.20 -20.20
N PRO A 863 -7.88 -23.29 -20.09
CA PRO A 863 -6.51 -23.39 -20.61
C PRO A 863 -6.31 -23.09 -22.08
N LYS A 864 -7.37 -23.12 -22.90
CA LYS A 864 -7.28 -22.87 -24.34
C LYS A 864 -7.13 -21.38 -24.70
N TYR A 865 -7.33 -20.46 -23.75
CA TYR A 865 -7.58 -19.03 -24.06
C TYR A 865 -6.48 -18.05 -23.61
N ALA A 866 -5.41 -18.54 -22.98
CA ALA A 866 -4.27 -17.72 -22.59
C ALA A 866 -2.98 -18.34 -23.11
N ASN A 867 -2.26 -17.65 -23.99
CA ASN A 867 -0.88 -18.01 -24.36
C ASN A 867 0.06 -17.79 -23.15
N VAL A 868 -0.08 -18.65 -22.15
CA VAL A 868 0.74 -18.80 -20.96
C VAL A 868 0.91 -20.31 -20.78
N LYS A 869 2.15 -20.78 -20.63
CA LYS A 869 2.46 -22.22 -20.48
C LYS A 869 1.61 -22.90 -19.39
N THR A 870 1.22 -22.14 -18.35
CA THR A 870 0.30 -22.55 -17.27
C THR A 870 -0.80 -21.48 -17.03
N PRO A 871 -2.05 -21.74 -17.44
CA PRO A 871 -3.18 -20.81 -17.30
C PRO A 871 -3.57 -20.52 -15.84
N GLU A 872 -3.19 -21.40 -14.91
CA GLU A 872 -3.52 -21.36 -13.47
C GLU A 872 -2.42 -20.71 -12.63
N ARG A 873 -1.57 -19.89 -13.26
CA ARG A 873 -0.43 -19.27 -12.60
C ARG A 873 -0.85 -18.04 -11.80
N HIS A 874 -0.86 -18.18 -10.48
CA HIS A 874 -0.99 -17.06 -9.54
C HIS A 874 0.38 -16.68 -8.98
N VAL A 875 0.69 -15.38 -8.98
CA VAL A 875 1.88 -14.84 -8.31
C VAL A 875 1.44 -14.08 -7.07
N ARG A 876 1.87 -14.56 -5.90
CA ARG A 876 1.68 -13.88 -4.62
C ARG A 876 2.78 -12.86 -4.41
N THR A 877 2.42 -11.65 -4.01
CA THR A 877 3.39 -10.62 -3.62
C THR A 877 3.06 -10.05 -2.24
N ARG A 878 4.10 -10.02 -1.39
CA ARG A 878 4.04 -9.47 -0.04
C ARG A 878 5.15 -8.47 0.14
N LEU A 879 4.80 -7.21 0.36
CA LEU A 879 5.74 -6.12 0.55
C LEU A 879 5.65 -5.62 1.99
N TYR A 880 6.74 -5.64 2.74
CA TYR A 880 6.82 -5.20 4.12
C TYR A 880 7.74 -3.99 4.21
N PHE A 881 7.20 -2.83 4.56
CA PHE A 881 7.96 -1.61 4.79
C PHE A 881 8.21 -1.42 6.27
N THR A 882 9.48 -1.21 6.64
CA THR A 882 9.91 -1.20 8.03
C THR A 882 11.04 -0.18 8.30
N SER A 883 11.51 -0.17 9.53
CA SER A 883 12.66 0.59 10.01
C SER A 883 13.96 -0.19 9.82
N GLU A 884 15.08 0.53 9.95
CA GLU A 884 16.44 -0.03 9.86
C GLU A 884 16.67 -1.26 10.75
N SER A 885 16.14 -1.22 11.98
CA SER A 885 16.33 -2.28 12.96
C SER A 885 15.83 -3.64 12.49
N HIS A 886 14.72 -3.68 11.74
CA HIS A 886 14.16 -4.93 11.22
C HIS A 886 15.00 -5.48 10.07
N ILE A 887 15.58 -4.62 9.23
CA ILE A 887 16.48 -5.06 8.16
C ILE A 887 17.74 -5.68 8.77
N HIS A 888 18.41 -5.01 9.72
CA HIS A 888 19.57 -5.59 10.41
C HIS A 888 19.21 -6.90 11.13
N SER A 889 18.07 -6.94 11.81
CA SER A 889 17.60 -8.13 12.53
C SER A 889 17.38 -9.32 11.59
N LEU A 890 16.73 -9.10 10.46
CA LEU A 890 16.48 -10.14 9.46
C LEU A 890 17.78 -10.63 8.82
N VAL A 891 18.68 -9.71 8.43
CA VAL A 891 20.01 -10.07 7.91
C VAL A 891 20.79 -10.88 8.94
N ASN A 892 20.78 -10.49 10.22
CA ASN A 892 21.49 -11.20 11.28
C ASN A 892 20.95 -12.62 11.49
N VAL A 893 19.63 -12.82 11.46
CA VAL A 893 19.05 -14.17 11.52
C VAL A 893 19.47 -15.00 10.32
N LEU A 894 19.39 -14.46 9.10
CA LEU A 894 19.81 -15.19 7.88
C LEU A 894 21.29 -15.58 7.93
N ARG A 895 22.16 -14.69 8.42
CA ARG A 895 23.62 -14.92 8.52
C ARG A 895 23.99 -15.98 9.55
N TYR A 896 23.30 -16.01 10.68
CA TYR A 896 23.78 -16.70 11.88
C TYR A 896 22.83 -17.77 12.41
N CYS A 897 21.69 -18.03 11.76
CA CYS A 897 20.72 -19.06 12.17
C CYS A 897 21.37 -20.42 12.46
N ASN A 898 22.34 -20.83 11.63
CA ASN A 898 23.07 -22.10 11.78
C ASN A 898 23.94 -22.19 13.06
N LEU A 899 24.13 -21.09 13.80
CA LEU A 899 24.85 -21.09 15.08
C LEU A 899 23.98 -21.47 16.28
N ASP A 900 22.68 -21.66 16.08
CA ASP A 900 21.78 -22.14 17.12
C ASP A 900 22.01 -23.62 17.43
N GLU A 901 21.86 -23.99 18.70
CA GLU A 901 22.12 -25.35 19.17
C GLU A 901 21.21 -26.39 18.53
N SER A 902 20.00 -25.99 18.08
CA SER A 902 19.08 -26.88 17.37
C SER A 902 19.46 -27.18 15.91
N LEU A 903 20.50 -26.50 15.37
CA LEU A 903 20.91 -26.55 13.96
C LEU A 903 22.39 -26.93 13.79
N GLN A 904 23.01 -27.59 14.77
CA GLN A 904 24.47 -27.85 14.84
C GLN A 904 25.07 -28.64 13.65
N GLU A 905 24.25 -29.30 12.83
CA GLU A 905 24.68 -30.07 11.65
C GLU A 905 24.36 -29.38 10.32
N GLU A 906 23.78 -28.18 10.37
CA GLU A 906 23.23 -27.51 9.20
C GLU A 906 24.14 -26.41 8.67
N ASP A 907 24.36 -26.40 7.35
CA ASP A 907 25.12 -25.34 6.68
C ASP A 907 24.39 -23.98 6.74
N SER A 908 25.17 -22.90 6.65
CA SER A 908 24.62 -21.54 6.62
C SER A 908 23.69 -21.32 5.42
N LEU A 909 22.60 -20.57 5.65
CA LEU A 909 21.72 -20.11 4.57
C LEU A 909 22.40 -19.11 3.61
N VAL A 910 23.50 -18.48 4.05
CA VAL A 910 24.24 -17.48 3.29
C VAL A 910 25.61 -18.04 2.93
N CYS A 911 25.97 -17.98 1.65
CA CYS A 911 27.26 -18.51 1.21
C CYS A 911 28.44 -17.65 1.70
N HIS A 912 29.64 -18.24 1.73
CA HIS A 912 30.84 -17.57 2.22
C HIS A 912 31.12 -16.24 1.50
N ASN A 913 31.05 -16.23 0.16
CA ASN A 913 31.22 -15.01 -0.64
C ASN A 913 30.16 -13.93 -0.33
N ALA A 914 28.94 -14.32 0.04
CA ALA A 914 27.92 -13.37 0.46
C ALA A 914 28.17 -12.88 1.90
N LEU A 915 28.67 -13.73 2.81
CA LEU A 915 29.09 -13.32 4.15
C LEU A 915 30.22 -12.29 4.10
N GLU A 916 31.21 -12.47 3.23
CA GLU A 916 32.27 -11.47 3.01
C GLU A 916 31.72 -10.14 2.49
N ARG A 917 30.81 -10.17 1.51
CA ARG A 917 30.18 -8.95 0.97
C ARG A 917 29.31 -8.25 2.00
N LEU A 918 28.56 -9.00 2.81
CA LEU A 918 27.80 -8.47 3.95
C LEU A 918 28.71 -7.92 5.04
N HIS A 919 29.90 -8.49 5.26
CA HIS A 919 30.88 -7.93 6.18
C HIS A 919 31.49 -6.62 5.65
N LYS A 920 31.76 -6.54 4.34
CA LYS A 920 32.13 -5.29 3.64
C LYS A 920 30.95 -4.32 3.49
N THR A 921 29.74 -4.73 3.88
CA THR A 921 28.57 -3.87 3.91
C THR A 921 28.57 -3.01 5.13
N LYS A 922 28.96 -1.75 4.93
CA LYS A 922 29.18 -0.78 5.99
C LYS A 922 27.86 -0.20 6.50
N GLU A 923 26.94 0.10 5.59
CA GLU A 923 25.62 0.64 5.90
C GLU A 923 24.52 -0.13 5.15
N LEU A 924 23.37 -0.31 5.80
CA LEU A 924 22.13 -0.71 5.16
C LEU A 924 21.25 0.53 5.04
N ASP A 925 21.52 1.34 4.02
CA ASP A 925 20.99 2.68 3.85
C ASP A 925 19.50 2.71 3.45
N TYR A 926 18.93 3.90 3.25
CA TYR A 926 17.56 4.11 2.80
C TYR A 926 17.22 3.23 1.60
N MET A 927 15.98 2.75 1.60
CA MET A 927 15.51 1.78 0.62
C MET A 927 16.33 0.48 0.53
N SER A 928 17.14 0.11 1.53
CA SER A 928 17.68 -1.26 1.63
C SER A 928 16.56 -2.29 1.64
N TYR A 929 16.75 -3.42 0.96
CA TYR A 929 15.71 -4.44 0.87
C TYR A 929 16.27 -5.86 0.77
N ILE A 930 15.45 -6.84 1.18
CA ILE A 930 15.69 -8.27 1.01
C ILE A 930 14.51 -8.83 0.21
N VAL A 931 14.79 -9.62 -0.83
CA VAL A 931 13.79 -10.29 -1.66
C VAL A 931 13.93 -11.80 -1.48
N LEU A 932 12.81 -12.47 -1.21
CA LEU A 932 12.66 -13.92 -1.28
C LEU A 932 11.74 -14.23 -2.46
N ARG A 933 12.23 -15.00 -3.42
CA ARG A 933 11.44 -15.48 -4.56
C ARG A 933 11.27 -16.98 -4.47
N MET A 934 10.03 -17.44 -4.53
CA MET A 934 9.72 -18.87 -4.58
C MET A 934 9.37 -19.29 -6.00
N PHE A 935 10.11 -20.26 -6.51
CA PHE A 935 9.88 -20.89 -7.81
C PHE A 935 9.36 -22.32 -7.60
N GLU A 936 8.47 -22.75 -8.48
CA GLU A 936 7.99 -24.12 -8.55
C GLU A 936 8.55 -24.80 -9.82
N ASN A 937 9.10 -25.99 -9.67
CA ASN A 937 9.41 -26.89 -10.77
C ASN A 937 8.20 -27.79 -11.02
N THR A 938 7.54 -27.61 -12.17
CA THR A 938 6.32 -28.33 -12.52
C THR A 938 6.58 -29.74 -13.09
N GLU A 939 7.83 -30.10 -13.37
CA GLU A 939 8.20 -31.40 -13.95
C GLU A 939 8.40 -32.51 -12.91
N VAL A 940 8.51 -32.16 -11.62
CA VAL A 940 8.70 -33.12 -10.53
C VAL A 940 7.38 -33.39 -9.78
N PRO A 941 7.21 -34.56 -9.15
CA PRO A 941 6.03 -34.89 -8.35
C PRO A 941 5.71 -33.85 -7.27
N LEU A 942 4.44 -33.78 -6.82
CA LEU A 942 3.97 -32.79 -5.83
C LEU A 942 4.69 -32.92 -4.49
N GLU A 943 5.13 -34.13 -4.17
CA GLU A 943 5.80 -34.53 -2.94
C GLU A 943 7.33 -34.35 -3.02
N ASP A 944 7.88 -34.03 -4.20
CA ASP A 944 9.32 -33.90 -4.36
C ASP A 944 9.84 -32.71 -3.54
N PRO A 945 10.82 -32.90 -2.62
CA PRO A 945 11.38 -31.81 -1.84
C PRO A 945 12.05 -30.73 -2.70
N LYS A 946 12.43 -31.07 -3.95
CA LYS A 946 12.97 -30.17 -4.97
C LYS A 946 11.88 -29.58 -5.87
N ARG A 947 10.60 -29.65 -5.49
CA ARG A 947 9.54 -28.95 -6.23
C ARG A 947 9.58 -27.45 -6.03
N TYR A 948 9.88 -26.98 -4.81
CA TYR A 948 9.90 -25.55 -4.49
C TYR A 948 11.29 -25.07 -4.14
N ARG A 949 11.79 -24.09 -4.89
CA ARG A 949 13.09 -23.44 -4.69
C ARG A 949 12.91 -22.02 -4.17
N ILE A 950 13.74 -21.63 -3.21
CA ILE A 950 13.83 -20.26 -2.70
C ILE A 950 15.09 -19.59 -3.22
N GLU A 951 14.94 -18.41 -3.79
CA GLU A 951 16.03 -17.50 -4.12
C GLU A 951 16.02 -16.30 -3.17
N MET A 952 17.19 -15.97 -2.61
CA MET A 952 17.38 -14.87 -1.68
C MET A 952 18.36 -13.84 -2.24
N THR A 953 17.92 -12.59 -2.29
CA THR A 953 18.76 -11.45 -2.69
C THR A 953 18.63 -10.30 -1.69
N TYR A 954 19.66 -9.48 -1.55
CA TYR A 954 19.63 -8.28 -0.73
C TYR A 954 20.19 -7.08 -1.49
N SER A 955 19.76 -5.87 -1.14
CA SER A 955 20.36 -4.61 -1.58
C SER A 955 20.75 -3.79 -0.36
N ARG A 956 21.88 -3.09 -0.48
CA ARG A 956 22.44 -2.16 0.51
C ARG A 956 21.71 -0.82 0.53
N GLY A 957 20.73 -0.61 -0.36
CA GLY A 957 19.99 0.64 -0.45
C GLY A 957 20.80 1.73 -1.16
N ALA A 958 20.59 2.97 -0.77
CA ALA A 958 21.25 4.15 -1.34
C ALA A 958 22.68 4.42 -0.82
N ASP A 959 23.45 3.35 -0.59
CA ASP A 959 24.76 3.29 0.10
C ASP A 959 25.95 3.92 -0.66
N LEU A 960 25.72 4.99 -1.41
CA LEU A 960 26.79 5.79 -2.02
C LEU A 960 27.13 6.99 -1.14
N SER A 961 28.41 7.34 -1.13
CA SER A 961 28.86 8.52 -0.40
C SER A 961 28.39 9.80 -1.10
N PRO A 962 27.80 10.78 -0.39
CA PRO A 962 27.54 12.11 -0.95
C PRO A 962 28.79 12.84 -1.46
N LEU A 963 30.00 12.36 -1.12
CA LEU A 963 31.27 12.94 -1.53
C LEU A 963 31.90 12.24 -2.74
N GLU A 964 31.35 11.13 -3.23
CA GLU A 964 31.86 10.43 -4.42
C GLU A 964 31.47 11.16 -5.71
N LYS A 965 32.47 11.71 -6.42
CA LYS A 965 32.28 12.33 -7.75
C LYS A 965 32.33 11.25 -8.83
N ASN A 966 31.25 11.01 -9.59
CA ASN A 966 31.28 10.20 -10.81
C ASN A 966 30.30 10.69 -11.88
N ASP A 967 30.80 11.06 -13.07
CA ASP A 967 30.10 11.29 -14.35
C ASP A 967 28.88 12.25 -14.39
N SER A 968 28.37 12.54 -15.60
CA SER A 968 27.32 13.54 -15.82
C SER A 968 25.98 13.18 -15.16
N GLU A 969 25.73 11.89 -14.92
CA GLU A 969 24.50 11.36 -14.32
C GLU A 969 24.43 11.63 -12.80
N ALA A 970 25.58 11.65 -12.09
CA ALA A 970 25.59 12.02 -10.67
C ALA A 970 25.30 13.52 -10.46
N ASN A 971 25.71 14.38 -11.40
CA ASN A 971 25.41 15.82 -11.32
C ASN A 971 23.89 16.07 -11.39
N SER A 972 23.14 15.32 -12.21
CA SER A 972 21.67 15.40 -12.22
C SER A 972 21.05 14.87 -10.94
N LEU A 973 21.55 13.76 -10.39
CA LEU A 973 21.03 13.17 -9.16
C LEU A 973 21.29 14.06 -7.94
N HIS A 974 22.42 14.77 -7.91
CA HIS A 974 22.74 15.77 -6.87
C HIS A 974 21.84 17.02 -6.98
N GLN A 975 21.50 17.46 -8.19
CA GLN A 975 20.50 18.53 -8.39
C GLN A 975 19.10 18.12 -7.92
N GLU A 976 18.82 16.82 -7.87
CA GLU A 976 17.56 16.24 -7.38
C GLU A 976 17.64 15.73 -5.94
N HIS A 977 18.78 15.91 -5.28
CA HIS A 977 19.03 15.52 -3.88
C HIS A 977 18.83 14.02 -3.62
N THR A 978 19.07 13.19 -4.63
CA THR A 978 18.84 11.73 -4.56
C THR A 978 20.14 10.95 -4.68
N LEU A 979 20.27 9.88 -3.89
CA LEU A 979 21.28 8.85 -4.08
C LEU A 979 20.64 7.65 -4.79
N PRO A 980 21.31 7.06 -5.80
CA PRO A 980 20.77 5.92 -6.53
C PRO A 980 20.75 4.67 -5.63
N ILE A 981 19.73 3.84 -5.82
CA ILE A 981 19.55 2.61 -5.04
C ILE A 981 20.34 1.49 -5.70
N MET A 982 21.21 0.82 -4.93
CA MET A 982 22.00 -0.29 -5.43
C MET A 982 21.12 -1.48 -5.83
N GLY A 983 21.51 -2.17 -6.90
CA GLY A 983 20.83 -3.39 -7.35
C GLY A 983 20.91 -4.52 -6.32
N PRO A 984 20.05 -5.55 -6.43
CA PRO A 984 20.08 -6.67 -5.52
C PRO A 984 21.21 -7.65 -5.84
N GLU A 985 21.85 -8.15 -4.80
CA GLU A 985 22.89 -9.16 -4.84
C GLU A 985 22.42 -10.49 -4.24
N ARG A 986 22.85 -11.62 -4.81
CA ARG A 986 22.52 -12.96 -4.31
C ARG A 986 23.21 -13.27 -2.98
N LEU A 987 22.45 -13.88 -2.06
CA LEU A 987 22.95 -14.40 -0.79
C LEU A 987 23.41 -15.87 -0.86
N GLN A 988 23.09 -16.55 -1.96
CA GLN A 988 23.37 -17.96 -2.19
C GLN A 988 24.42 -18.12 -3.30
N GLU A 989 25.13 -19.26 -3.34
CA GLU A 989 26.08 -19.53 -4.42
C GLU A 989 25.38 -19.69 -5.77
N VAL A 990 26.04 -19.27 -6.83
CA VAL A 990 25.57 -19.53 -8.20
C VAL A 990 25.60 -21.04 -8.42
N GLY A 991 24.45 -21.64 -8.72
CA GLY A 991 24.30 -23.09 -8.84
C GLY A 991 23.59 -23.74 -7.66
N SER A 992 23.57 -23.08 -6.49
CA SER A 992 22.99 -23.67 -5.28
C SER A 992 21.47 -23.73 -5.32
N TYR A 993 20.93 -24.75 -4.65
CA TYR A 993 19.51 -25.06 -4.62
C TYR A 993 19.02 -25.07 -3.17
N LEU A 994 18.33 -24.00 -2.75
CA LEU A 994 17.68 -23.95 -1.44
C LEU A 994 16.22 -24.38 -1.58
N THR A 995 15.87 -25.50 -0.97
CA THR A 995 14.48 -25.99 -0.91
C THR A 995 13.66 -25.13 0.05
N LEU A 996 12.35 -25.05 -0.17
CA LEU A 996 11.42 -24.45 0.80
C LEU A 996 11.53 -25.14 2.17
N GLU A 997 11.60 -26.47 2.20
CA GLU A 997 11.73 -27.25 3.44
C GLU A 997 12.97 -26.86 4.25
N LYS A 998 14.13 -26.74 3.59
CA LYS A 998 15.37 -26.32 4.22
C LYS A 998 15.27 -24.89 4.78
N MET A 999 14.66 -23.98 4.02
CA MET A 999 14.40 -22.61 4.49
C MET A 999 13.50 -22.60 5.73
N GLU A 1000 12.46 -23.44 5.76
CA GLU A 1000 11.59 -23.57 6.93
C GLU A 1000 12.34 -24.10 8.15
N THR A 1001 13.12 -25.18 8.00
CA THR A 1001 13.90 -25.77 9.10
C THR A 1001 14.84 -24.75 9.72
N MET A 1002 15.57 -23.99 8.90
CA MET A 1002 16.56 -23.02 9.38
C MET A 1002 15.94 -21.79 10.08
N ILE A 1003 14.71 -21.40 9.71
CA ILE A 1003 14.07 -20.17 10.23
C ILE A 1003 13.06 -20.44 11.34
N ARG A 1004 12.43 -21.62 11.36
CA ARG A 1004 11.37 -21.99 12.31
C ARG A 1004 11.73 -21.73 13.78
N PRO A 1005 12.94 -22.00 14.29
CA PRO A 1005 13.29 -21.73 15.71
C PRO A 1005 13.13 -20.26 16.11
N PHE A 1006 13.29 -19.34 15.15
CA PHE A 1006 13.29 -17.89 15.38
C PHE A 1006 11.94 -17.25 15.02
N ALA A 1007 11.02 -18.00 14.43
CA ALA A 1007 9.72 -17.53 13.98
C ALA A 1007 8.65 -17.66 15.08
N MET A 1008 7.65 -16.79 15.06
CA MET A 1008 6.41 -16.98 15.81
C MET A 1008 5.64 -18.16 15.20
N PRO A 1009 5.22 -19.16 16.01
CA PRO A 1009 4.32 -20.22 15.55
C PRO A 1009 3.02 -19.63 15.01
N ALA A 1010 2.41 -20.31 14.03
CA ALA A 1010 1.17 -19.83 13.41
C ALA A 1010 0.03 -19.72 14.43
N GLU A 1011 0.00 -20.62 15.44
CA GLU A 1011 -1.03 -20.65 16.47
C GLU A 1011 -0.97 -19.43 17.43
N ASP A 1012 0.20 -18.80 17.54
CA ASP A 1012 0.46 -17.69 18.47
C ASP A 1012 0.17 -16.31 17.84
N PHE A 1013 -0.23 -16.26 16.57
CA PHE A 1013 -0.60 -14.99 15.94
C PHE A 1013 -1.89 -14.45 16.55
N PRO A 1014 -1.94 -13.16 16.94
CA PRO A 1014 -3.17 -12.56 17.43
C PRO A 1014 -4.25 -12.61 16.33
N PRO A 1015 -5.53 -12.76 16.69
CA PRO A 1015 -6.62 -12.72 15.71
C PRO A 1015 -6.54 -11.41 14.91
N PRO A 1016 -6.88 -11.43 13.60
CA PRO A 1016 -6.71 -10.27 12.73
C PRO A 1016 -7.37 -9.03 13.34
N SER A 1017 -6.56 -8.01 13.59
CA SER A 1017 -7.06 -6.75 14.13
C SER A 1017 -7.93 -6.07 13.08
N THR A 1018 -9.15 -5.69 13.47
CA THR A 1018 -10.04 -4.86 12.65
C THR A 1018 -9.26 -3.61 12.23
N PRO A 1019 -9.21 -3.24 10.94
CA PRO A 1019 -8.39 -2.12 10.46
C PRO A 1019 -8.63 -0.87 11.28
N ALA A 1020 -7.59 -0.38 11.95
CA ALA A 1020 -7.63 0.83 12.76
C ALA A 1020 -7.65 2.08 11.86
N GLY A 1021 -8.77 2.28 11.17
CA GLY A 1021 -9.18 3.52 10.50
C GLY A 1021 -10.47 4.12 11.09
N PHE A 1022 -11.17 3.37 11.95
CA PHE A 1022 -12.47 3.75 12.50
C PHE A 1022 -12.56 3.43 14.01
N SER A 1023 -11.55 3.83 14.80
CA SER A 1023 -11.57 3.67 16.27
C SER A 1023 -12.42 4.74 16.98
N GLY A 1024 -13.60 5.02 16.43
CA GLY A 1024 -14.66 5.75 17.09
C GLY A 1024 -15.94 5.04 16.72
N TYR A 1025 -16.59 4.45 17.72
CA TYR A 1025 -17.84 3.68 17.66
C TYR A 1025 -17.67 2.17 17.40
N PHE A 1026 -18.34 1.40 18.27
CA PHE A 1026 -18.64 -0.03 18.23
C PHE A 1026 -17.71 -0.99 19.01
N SER A 1027 -18.11 -1.18 20.27
CA SER A 1027 -17.90 -2.39 21.05
C SER A 1027 -19.00 -3.41 20.73
N LYS A 1028 -18.64 -4.70 20.74
CA LYS A 1028 -19.47 -5.93 20.70
C LYS A 1028 -19.64 -6.56 19.31
N SER A 1029 -18.86 -7.62 19.06
CA SER A 1029 -19.32 -8.89 18.46
C SER A 1029 -18.17 -9.91 18.48
N ALA A 1030 -18.00 -10.61 19.61
CA ALA A 1030 -16.93 -11.58 19.86
C ALA A 1030 -17.35 -13.05 19.60
N ALA A 1031 -18.52 -13.31 19.02
CA ALA A 1031 -19.13 -14.65 19.01
C ALA A 1031 -18.98 -15.46 17.71
N VAL A 1032 -18.30 -14.93 16.69
CA VAL A 1032 -18.14 -15.63 15.39
C VAL A 1032 -16.77 -16.31 15.25
N LEU A 1033 -15.78 -15.93 16.07
CA LEU A 1033 -14.39 -16.44 16.02
C LEU A 1033 -14.19 -17.79 16.75
N GLU A 1034 -15.13 -18.24 17.57
CA GLU A 1034 -15.03 -19.52 18.30
C GLU A 1034 -15.22 -20.76 17.40
N ARG A 1035 -15.75 -20.60 16.18
CA ARG A 1035 -15.99 -21.73 15.26
C ARG A 1035 -14.77 -22.13 14.41
N LEU A 1036 -13.79 -21.25 14.22
CA LEU A 1036 -12.60 -21.53 13.38
C LEU A 1036 -11.50 -22.32 14.10
N VAL A 1037 -11.59 -22.49 15.41
CA VAL A 1037 -10.57 -23.20 16.23
C VAL A 1037 -10.81 -24.72 16.25
N ASN A 1038 -11.98 -25.21 15.83
CA ASN A 1038 -12.37 -26.62 15.98
C ASN A 1038 -12.16 -27.51 14.75
N LEU A 1039 -11.47 -27.04 13.70
CA LEU A 1039 -11.37 -27.73 12.40
C LEU A 1039 -9.96 -28.26 12.03
N TRP A 1040 -9.07 -28.52 12.98
CA TRP A 1040 -7.77 -29.18 12.69
C TRP A 1040 -7.61 -30.53 13.40
N PRO A 1041 -7.27 -31.63 12.68
CA PRO A 1041 -7.02 -32.93 13.28
C PRO A 1041 -5.52 -33.26 13.48
N PHE A 1042 -5.28 -34.09 14.50
CA PHE A 1042 -4.06 -34.85 14.90
C PHE A 1042 -3.02 -34.11 15.78
N HIS A 1043 -2.55 -34.63 16.93
CA HIS A 1043 -2.47 -35.99 17.46
C HIS A 1043 -3.30 -36.24 18.74
N LYS A 1044 -4.23 -37.20 18.66
CA LYS A 1044 -4.55 -38.09 19.78
C LYS A 1044 -3.60 -39.29 19.69
N HIS A 1045 -2.55 -39.32 20.50
CA HIS A 1045 -2.06 -40.54 21.15
C HIS A 1045 -1.03 -40.14 22.22
N ASP A 1046 -0.91 -41.01 23.22
CA ASP A 1046 -0.06 -40.92 24.41
C ASP A 1046 -0.42 -39.90 25.50
N LYS A 1047 -1.30 -40.34 26.40
CA LYS A 1047 -1.16 -40.10 27.85
C LYS A 1047 -1.88 -41.19 28.66
N HIS A 1048 -1.28 -42.39 28.70
CA HIS A 1048 -1.36 -43.25 29.87
C HIS A 1048 -0.01 -43.19 30.58
N ALA A 1049 0.06 -42.49 31.72
CA ALA A 1049 0.78 -42.92 32.94
C ALA A 1049 1.03 -41.75 33.89
N SER A 1050 0.83 -42.03 35.18
CA SER A 1050 1.33 -41.31 36.34
C SER A 1050 0.56 -40.07 36.81
N ALA A 1051 -0.51 -40.33 37.56
CA ALA A 1051 -0.85 -39.53 38.71
C ALA A 1051 -0.95 -40.47 39.92
N ASN A 1052 0.15 -40.62 40.65
CA ASN A 1052 0.15 -41.11 42.01
C ASN A 1052 1.30 -40.45 42.78
N GLY A 1053 0.94 -39.61 43.75
CA GLY A 1053 1.75 -39.41 44.96
C GLY A 1053 2.65 -38.18 45.02
N LYS A 1054 2.14 -37.18 45.77
CA LYS A 1054 2.83 -36.13 46.54
C LYS A 1054 3.38 -34.92 45.80
#